data_AF-A6QUQ1-F1
#
_entry.id   AF-A6QUQ1-F1
#
_cell.length_a   1.000
_cell.length_b   1.000
_cell.length_c   1.000
_cell.angle_alpha   90.00
_cell.angle_beta   90.00
_cell.angle_gamma   90.00
#
_symmetry.space_group_name_H-M   'P 1'
#
loop_
_entity.id
_entity.type
_entity.pdbx_description
1 polymer ?
#
loop_
_entity_poly.entity_id
_entity_poly.type
_entity_poly.pdbx_seq_one_letter_code
_entity_poly.pdbx_strand_id
1 'polypeptide(L)'
;MSSAANRGLGNLTRRKRSREPDNDNSSAPPPSSPPPSSPPILPLDDAIENDLDEEAEYIGDVDDIDEMAEDEDGIDLFADTFERDYRPRDPEAYEGDDIDDTGDYEELDLATRRQLEARLNRRDRELARRRRVPPAFLQDDDDDGNIDLTRQPRRRRHHYDEEVDEMDMDIMDEEMTLEALAEIKAANVTEWVTQPSAHRSIYREFKAFLTEFTDKDGTSVYGTRIRNLGEINAESLEVSYAHLCDSKAILAYFLAHAPAEVLKIFDQAAMEVTLLHYPDYHRIHNDIHVRITNLPFRYTLRQLRQSHLNCLVGVSGVVTRRTGVFPQLKYVMFNCTKCGVTLGPFQQESNAEVKISFCQNCQGRGPFTLNSEKTEYRNYQKLTLQESPGTVPAGRLPRHREVILLADLIDSAKPGDEVEIIGIYRNHYDGQLNNKNGFPVFATILEANHLVKSHDQLAGFHLTEEDERQIRALSRDPQIVDRLIASMAPSIYGHEDVKTAIALSLFGGVSKEAQGKMSIRGDINVLLLGDPGTAKSQVLKYVEKTAHRAVFATGQGASAVGLTASVRRDPSTSEWTLEGGALVLADRGTCLIDEFDKMNDQDRTSIHEAMEQQTISISKAGIVTSLQARCAIVAAANPIGGRYNGTIPFSHNVELTEPILSRFDILCVVRDTVNPDEDARLAKFVVDSHSRANRPRPQTYEFGNRVPQQVSDEDQDEEMDGTQPGASAAGAVEQIPQELLRKYILYAKERCRPKLYQIDQDKVARLFADMRRESLATGAYPITVRHLEAIMRIAEAFCKMRLSDYCSAQDIDRAIAVTVDSFISSQKVSCKKALSRAFAKHSQ
;
A
#
# COMPACT_ATOMS: atom_id res chain seq x y z
N MET A 1 -76.61 -36.18 22.76
CA MET A 1 -76.44 -35.96 24.22
C MET A 1 -76.45 -34.46 24.50
N SER A 2 -76.68 -34.06 25.75
CA SER A 2 -76.95 -32.71 26.24
C SER A 2 -76.08 -31.55 25.69
N SER A 3 -76.72 -30.62 24.99
CA SER A 3 -76.93 -29.19 25.33
C SER A 3 -75.94 -28.41 26.22
N ALA A 4 -75.79 -27.07 26.15
CA ALA A 4 -76.12 -26.03 25.15
C ALA A 4 -75.74 -24.62 25.69
N ALA A 5 -75.64 -23.62 24.78
CA ALA A 5 -75.98 -22.19 24.95
C ALA A 5 -75.05 -21.17 25.69
N ASN A 6 -75.01 -19.97 25.07
CA ASN A 6 -74.83 -18.60 25.62
C ASN A 6 -73.46 -18.18 26.21
N ARG A 7 -72.79 -17.11 25.71
CA ARG A 7 -73.12 -15.66 25.56
C ARG A 7 -72.86 -14.85 26.85
N GLY A 8 -72.06 -13.78 26.77
CA GLY A 8 -72.02 -12.73 27.80
C GLY A 8 -70.83 -11.77 27.72
N LEU A 9 -71.10 -10.47 27.55
CA LEU A 9 -70.13 -9.37 27.72
C LEU A 9 -70.11 -8.90 29.19
N GLY A 10 -69.06 -8.18 29.59
CA GLY A 10 -69.24 -7.00 30.46
C GLY A 10 -68.47 -6.97 31.79
N ASN A 11 -67.89 -5.80 32.07
CA ASN A 11 -67.28 -5.42 33.35
C ASN A 11 -68.25 -5.53 34.54
N LEU A 12 -67.75 -5.81 35.75
CA LEU A 12 -67.75 -4.81 36.84
C LEU A 12 -67.02 -5.25 38.14
N THR A 13 -66.48 -4.24 38.80
CA THR A 13 -65.70 -4.20 40.06
C THR A 13 -66.31 -4.89 41.31
N ARG A 14 -65.47 -5.48 42.20
CA ARG A 14 -65.20 -5.00 43.60
C ARG A 14 -64.39 -5.96 44.52
N ARG A 15 -63.47 -5.36 45.31
CA ARG A 15 -63.04 -5.58 46.73
C ARG A 15 -62.95 -7.03 47.30
N LYS A 16 -61.84 -7.52 47.90
CA LYS A 16 -60.83 -7.02 48.90
C LYS A 16 -61.14 -7.35 50.38
N ARG A 17 -60.40 -8.33 50.96
CA ARG A 17 -60.02 -8.61 52.39
C ARG A 17 -59.44 -10.05 52.43
N SER A 18 -58.54 -10.49 53.32
CA SER A 18 -57.79 -9.94 54.49
C SER A 18 -56.40 -10.67 54.54
N ARG A 19 -55.45 -10.49 55.46
CA ARG A 19 -55.47 -10.07 56.87
C ARG A 19 -54.04 -9.65 57.32
N GLU A 20 -53.97 -8.86 58.39
CA GLU A 20 -52.77 -8.35 59.09
C GLU A 20 -52.52 -9.18 60.39
N PRO A 21 -51.47 -8.97 61.21
CA PRO A 21 -50.94 -7.69 61.73
C PRO A 21 -49.53 -7.36 61.15
N ASP A 22 -48.67 -6.45 61.65
CA ASP A 22 -48.57 -5.78 62.97
C ASP A 22 -47.89 -4.37 62.92
N ASN A 23 -47.66 -3.80 64.11
CA ASN A 23 -47.21 -2.44 64.47
C ASN A 23 -45.74 -2.06 64.11
N ASP A 24 -45.30 -0.78 64.12
CA ASP A 24 -45.95 0.47 64.56
C ASP A 24 -45.45 1.74 63.80
N ASN A 25 -46.29 2.79 63.74
CA ASN A 25 -46.09 4.25 63.50
C ASN A 25 -44.81 4.83 62.79
N SER A 26 -44.88 5.86 61.92
CA SER A 26 -46.01 6.71 61.46
C SER A 26 -45.76 7.51 60.15
N SER A 27 -46.87 7.86 59.47
CA SER A 27 -47.15 8.87 58.41
C SER A 27 -46.29 10.15 58.29
N ALA A 28 -46.21 10.89 57.16
CA ALA A 28 -46.67 10.70 55.75
C ALA A 28 -46.14 11.84 54.80
N PRO A 29 -46.30 11.76 53.45
CA PRO A 29 -45.85 12.76 52.46
C PRO A 29 -47.03 13.52 51.74
N PRO A 30 -46.89 14.00 50.47
CA PRO A 30 -46.68 15.39 50.02
C PRO A 30 -47.97 16.10 49.49
N PRO A 31 -47.88 17.28 48.82
CA PRO A 31 -48.36 17.33 47.41
C PRO A 31 -47.77 18.41 46.44
N SER A 32 -47.92 18.12 45.13
CA SER A 32 -48.19 19.03 43.96
C SER A 32 -47.32 20.25 43.56
N SER A 33 -46.97 20.30 42.26
CA SER A 33 -46.51 21.42 41.40
C SER A 33 -47.67 22.37 40.95
N PRO A 34 -47.53 23.42 40.06
CA PRO A 34 -46.43 23.89 39.17
C PRO A 34 -46.30 25.47 39.18
N PRO A 35 -45.98 26.28 38.11
CA PRO A 35 -45.31 26.09 36.81
C PRO A 35 -44.08 27.08 36.60
N PRO A 36 -43.80 27.86 35.49
CA PRO A 36 -42.40 28.00 35.02
C PRO A 36 -41.84 29.43 34.71
N SER A 37 -40.50 29.56 34.69
CA SER A 37 -39.79 30.59 33.90
C SER A 37 -38.28 30.29 33.78
N SER A 38 -37.61 30.93 32.82
CA SER A 38 -36.18 30.76 32.47
C SER A 38 -35.22 31.54 33.39
N PRO A 39 -34.04 30.99 33.77
CA PRO A 39 -32.99 31.72 34.48
C PRO A 39 -31.98 32.41 33.53
N PRO A 40 -31.20 33.42 34.01
CA PRO A 40 -30.32 34.24 33.17
C PRO A 40 -28.82 34.15 33.56
N ILE A 41 -28.09 35.26 33.35
CA ILE A 41 -26.62 35.47 33.42
C ILE A 41 -26.04 35.49 34.87
N LEU A 42 -24.73 35.15 34.94
CA LEU A 42 -23.65 35.36 35.96
C LEU A 42 -23.94 36.19 37.25
N PRO A 43 -23.30 35.81 38.38
CA PRO A 43 -22.02 36.41 38.85
C PRO A 43 -20.92 35.33 39.12
N LEU A 44 -19.61 35.58 39.30
CA LEU A 44 -18.81 36.48 40.20
C LEU A 44 -18.91 36.10 41.71
N ASP A 45 -17.83 36.07 42.52
CA ASP A 45 -16.37 36.21 42.27
C ASP A 45 -15.62 34.87 42.52
N ASP A 46 -14.46 34.63 43.16
CA ASP A 46 -13.45 35.27 44.05
C ASP A 46 -12.10 34.49 43.89
N ALA A 47 -10.87 34.89 44.25
CA ALA A 47 -10.18 36.17 44.53
C ALA A 47 -8.65 35.89 44.80
N ILE A 48 -7.88 36.90 45.25
CA ILE A 48 -6.49 36.90 45.82
C ILE A 48 -5.30 37.18 44.87
N GLU A 49 -4.46 38.14 45.28
CA GLU A 49 -3.34 38.78 44.56
C GLU A 49 -1.95 38.26 44.99
N ASN A 50 -0.89 38.67 44.26
CA ASN A 50 0.34 39.28 44.81
C ASN A 50 1.24 39.81 43.68
N ASP A 51 1.79 41.01 43.85
CA ASP A 51 2.78 41.65 42.96
C ASP A 51 4.23 41.24 43.29
N LEU A 52 5.18 41.53 42.38
CA LEU A 52 6.30 42.46 42.63
C LEU A 52 7.26 42.60 41.42
N ASP A 53 7.92 43.76 41.36
CA ASP A 53 8.68 44.33 40.23
C ASP A 53 10.11 43.78 40.04
N GLU A 54 10.71 43.96 38.85
CA GLU A 54 11.86 44.88 38.61
C GLU A 54 12.29 44.92 37.10
N GLU A 55 13.30 45.73 36.75
CA GLU A 55 13.49 46.32 35.41
C GLU A 55 14.47 45.62 34.43
N ALA A 56 14.27 45.92 33.14
CA ALA A 56 15.25 46.11 32.05
C ALA A 56 16.25 45.00 31.64
N GLU A 57 16.15 44.54 30.38
CA GLU A 57 17.08 44.97 29.31
C GLU A 57 16.47 44.78 27.91
N TYR A 58 17.00 45.45 26.89
CA TYR A 58 16.46 45.49 25.52
C TYR A 58 17.56 45.22 24.49
N ILE A 59 17.67 43.97 24.04
CA ILE A 59 18.51 43.54 22.91
C ILE A 59 17.66 42.60 22.07
N GLY A 60 17.50 42.90 20.79
CA GLY A 60 16.69 42.10 19.86
C GLY A 60 17.48 40.96 19.22
N ASP A 61 16.81 39.82 19.03
CA ASP A 61 17.30 38.78 18.12
C ASP A 61 17.10 39.22 16.66
N VAL A 62 17.95 38.69 15.78
CA VAL A 62 18.03 39.08 14.37
C VAL A 62 17.34 38.03 13.50
N ASP A 63 16.34 38.45 12.71
CA ASP A 63 15.87 37.76 11.50
C ASP A 63 15.07 38.72 10.55
N ASP A 64 14.38 39.74 11.09
CA ASP A 64 13.52 40.68 10.32
C ASP A 64 14.25 41.76 9.49
N ILE A 65 15.36 41.44 8.80
CA ILE A 65 16.15 42.42 8.00
C ILE A 65 16.20 42.07 6.49
N ASP A 66 16.08 40.80 6.11
CA ASP A 66 16.21 40.38 4.70
C ASP A 66 14.90 40.52 3.89
N GLU A 67 13.78 40.93 4.51
CA GLU A 67 12.46 41.11 3.85
C GLU A 67 12.12 42.59 3.53
N MET A 68 13.14 43.47 3.48
CA MET A 68 13.00 44.90 3.06
C MET A 68 13.96 45.28 1.91
N ALA A 69 14.10 44.40 0.90
CA ALA A 69 15.02 44.62 -0.23
C ALA A 69 14.45 44.30 -1.63
N GLU A 70 13.22 43.81 -1.78
CA GLU A 70 12.64 43.43 -3.09
C GLU A 70 11.32 44.17 -3.47
N ASP A 71 10.86 45.15 -2.68
CA ASP A 71 9.61 45.90 -2.92
C ASP A 71 9.79 47.30 -3.56
N GLU A 72 11.00 47.70 -3.98
CA GLU A 72 11.26 49.07 -4.50
C GLU A 72 10.73 49.33 -5.94
N ASP A 73 10.11 48.33 -6.58
CA ASP A 73 9.37 48.46 -7.86
C ASP A 73 7.84 48.19 -7.70
N GLY A 74 7.32 48.24 -6.48
CA GLY A 74 5.89 48.06 -6.18
C GLY A 74 5.02 49.28 -6.53
N ILE A 75 4.28 49.22 -7.64
CA ILE A 75 3.30 50.25 -8.01
C ILE A 75 2.07 50.17 -7.09
N ASP A 76 1.94 51.12 -6.15
CA ASP A 76 0.77 51.22 -5.26
C ASP A 76 -0.51 51.60 -6.03
N LEU A 77 -1.46 50.66 -6.05
CA LEU A 77 -2.73 50.75 -6.79
C LEU A 77 -3.88 51.42 -6.02
N PHE A 78 -3.67 51.88 -4.77
CA PHE A 78 -4.77 52.33 -3.89
C PHE A 78 -4.67 53.76 -3.34
N ALA A 79 -3.78 54.59 -3.91
CA ALA A 79 -3.70 56.03 -3.62
C ALA A 79 -4.63 56.89 -4.54
N ASP A 80 -4.78 58.18 -4.21
CA ASP A 80 -5.75 59.17 -4.78
C ASP A 80 -5.64 59.49 -6.30
N THR A 81 -4.91 58.69 -7.09
CA THR A 81 -4.70 58.90 -8.53
C THR A 81 -5.86 58.41 -9.41
N PHE A 82 -6.82 57.66 -8.83
CA PHE A 82 -7.88 56.92 -9.54
C PHE A 82 -8.78 57.78 -10.45
N GLU A 83 -8.93 59.09 -10.16
CA GLU A 83 -9.72 60.01 -11.00
C GLU A 83 -9.02 60.42 -12.32
N ARG A 84 -7.76 60.04 -12.56
CA ARG A 84 -7.05 60.36 -13.82
C ARG A 84 -7.44 59.46 -14.98
N ASP A 85 -7.65 58.17 -14.75
CA ASP A 85 -7.89 57.19 -15.81
C ASP A 85 -9.33 57.23 -16.38
N TYR A 86 -10.26 57.88 -15.67
CA TYR A 86 -11.61 58.16 -16.14
C TYR A 86 -11.73 59.37 -17.09
N ARG A 87 -10.61 59.98 -17.48
CA ARG A 87 -10.58 60.97 -18.55
C ARG A 87 -10.62 60.26 -19.91
N PRO A 88 -11.52 60.64 -20.84
CA PRO A 88 -11.44 60.13 -22.20
C PRO A 88 -10.10 60.54 -22.82
N ARG A 89 -9.29 59.54 -23.19
CA ARG A 89 -8.02 59.70 -23.90
C ARG A 89 -8.33 59.90 -25.38
N ASP A 90 -7.66 60.86 -26.02
CA ASP A 90 -7.78 61.05 -27.47
C ASP A 90 -7.31 59.76 -28.21
N PRO A 91 -7.95 59.39 -29.34
CA PRO A 91 -7.60 58.18 -30.06
C PRO A 91 -6.18 58.29 -30.65
N GLU A 92 -5.32 57.33 -30.29
CA GLU A 92 -3.93 57.28 -30.74
C GLU A 92 -3.86 56.98 -32.23
N ALA A 93 -3.37 57.94 -33.01
CA ALA A 93 -3.17 57.80 -34.44
C ALA A 93 -1.89 57.01 -34.74
N TYR A 94 -1.92 56.17 -35.79
CA TYR A 94 -0.73 55.51 -36.31
C TYR A 94 0.10 56.51 -37.13
N GLU A 95 1.14 57.09 -36.53
CA GLU A 95 2.18 57.82 -37.27
C GLU A 95 3.08 56.81 -38.03
N GLY A 96 2.70 56.53 -39.27
CA GLY A 96 3.51 55.82 -40.27
C GLY A 96 3.71 56.72 -41.50
N ASP A 97 4.95 57.11 -41.76
CA ASP A 97 5.39 58.22 -42.64
C ASP A 97 5.12 58.04 -44.16
N ASP A 98 4.23 57.12 -44.55
CA ASP A 98 3.97 56.68 -45.94
C ASP A 98 2.46 56.45 -46.22
N ILE A 99 1.55 57.07 -45.45
CA ILE A 99 0.08 56.97 -45.63
C ILE A 99 -0.55 58.34 -45.91
N ASP A 100 -0.72 58.69 -47.19
CA ASP A 100 -1.44 59.90 -47.64
C ASP A 100 -2.96 59.65 -47.77
N ASP A 101 -3.61 59.39 -46.63
CA ASP A 101 -5.08 59.31 -46.53
C ASP A 101 -5.73 60.72 -46.37
N THR A 102 -4.99 61.80 -46.71
CA THR A 102 -5.47 63.20 -46.64
C THR A 102 -5.98 63.77 -47.96
N GLY A 103 -6.12 62.94 -49.00
CA GLY A 103 -6.71 63.31 -50.29
C GLY A 103 -8.18 62.89 -50.44
N ASP A 104 -9.06 63.83 -50.81
CA ASP A 104 -10.36 63.51 -51.41
C ASP A 104 -10.15 62.87 -52.80
N TYR A 105 -9.92 61.56 -52.84
CA TYR A 105 -9.81 60.81 -54.08
C TYR A 105 -11.19 60.64 -54.75
N GLU A 106 -11.37 61.22 -55.94
CA GLU A 106 -12.55 60.98 -56.77
C GLU A 106 -12.76 59.48 -57.04
N GLU A 107 -14.03 59.04 -57.15
CA GLU A 107 -14.35 57.62 -57.37
C GLU A 107 -13.69 57.08 -58.65
N LEU A 108 -12.65 56.26 -58.48
CA LEU A 108 -11.90 55.65 -59.58
C LEU A 108 -12.82 54.83 -60.50
N ASP A 109 -12.94 55.27 -61.75
CA ASP A 109 -13.78 54.64 -62.77
C ASP A 109 -13.58 53.12 -62.81
N LEU A 110 -14.69 52.40 -63.00
CA LEU A 110 -14.80 50.96 -62.88
C LEU A 110 -13.89 50.21 -63.88
N ALA A 111 -13.52 50.85 -65.00
CA ALA A 111 -12.51 50.32 -65.92
C ALA A 111 -11.07 50.48 -65.41
N THR A 112 -10.77 51.54 -64.66
CA THR A 112 -9.44 51.77 -64.04
C THR A 112 -9.21 50.83 -62.86
N ARG A 113 -10.23 50.64 -62.00
CA ARG A 113 -10.19 49.69 -60.88
C ARG A 113 -9.88 48.27 -61.34
N ARG A 114 -10.56 47.79 -62.39
CA ARG A 114 -10.27 46.47 -63.02
C ARG A 114 -8.85 46.36 -63.61
N GLN A 115 -8.27 47.46 -64.11
CA GLN A 115 -6.90 47.44 -64.64
C GLN A 115 -5.85 47.38 -63.52
N LEU A 116 -6.08 48.06 -62.40
CA LEU A 116 -5.24 47.96 -61.20
C LEU A 116 -5.31 46.56 -60.57
N GLU A 117 -6.52 46.04 -60.41
CA GLU A 117 -6.80 44.68 -59.90
C GLU A 117 -6.14 43.60 -60.76
N ALA A 118 -6.23 43.69 -62.10
CA ALA A 118 -5.55 42.79 -63.04
C ALA A 118 -4.02 42.95 -63.05
N ARG A 119 -3.48 44.08 -62.54
CA ARG A 119 -2.03 44.33 -62.40
C ARG A 119 -1.49 43.78 -61.08
N LEU A 120 -2.26 43.91 -59.98
CA LEU A 120 -1.98 43.26 -58.70
C LEU A 120 -1.99 41.73 -58.85
N ASN A 121 -3.08 41.16 -59.38
CA ASN A 121 -3.18 39.72 -59.67
C ASN A 121 -2.02 39.20 -60.54
N ARG A 122 -1.44 40.02 -61.42
CA ARG A 122 -0.26 39.63 -62.21
C ARG A 122 1.02 39.58 -61.35
N ARG A 123 1.22 40.56 -60.47
CA ARG A 123 2.34 40.62 -59.52
C ARG A 123 2.29 39.46 -58.53
N ASP A 124 1.10 39.17 -58.00
CA ASP A 124 0.92 38.11 -57.00
C ASP A 124 1.06 36.72 -57.62
N ARG A 125 0.67 36.55 -58.89
CA ARG A 125 0.92 35.32 -59.66
C ARG A 125 2.39 35.13 -60.04
N GLU A 126 3.20 36.18 -60.06
CA GLU A 126 4.67 36.09 -60.15
C GLU A 126 5.34 35.81 -58.80
N LEU A 127 4.80 36.35 -57.69
CA LEU A 127 5.24 36.02 -56.33
C LEU A 127 4.90 34.56 -55.95
N ALA A 128 3.70 34.09 -56.29
CA ALA A 128 3.29 32.68 -56.15
C ALA A 128 4.19 31.75 -56.97
N ARG A 129 4.67 32.17 -58.15
CA ARG A 129 5.67 31.41 -58.92
C ARG A 129 7.06 31.36 -58.26
N ARG A 130 7.36 32.22 -57.28
CA ARG A 130 8.60 32.18 -56.49
C ARG A 130 8.50 31.37 -55.19
N ARG A 131 7.30 31.14 -54.65
CA ARG A 131 7.09 30.27 -53.47
C ARG A 131 6.60 28.88 -53.89
N ARG A 132 7.36 27.83 -53.61
CA ARG A 132 6.92 26.43 -53.83
C ARG A 132 5.99 25.98 -52.69
N VAL A 133 4.69 26.17 -52.88
CA VAL A 133 3.63 25.53 -52.07
C VAL A 133 2.50 25.08 -53.00
N PRO A 134 1.97 23.84 -52.91
CA PRO A 134 0.84 23.38 -53.73
C PRO A 134 -0.50 24.04 -53.32
N PRO A 135 -1.36 24.45 -54.26
CA PRO A 135 -2.70 24.95 -53.96
C PRO A 135 -3.70 23.80 -53.85
N ALA A 136 -3.97 23.34 -52.63
CA ALA A 136 -4.97 22.29 -52.34
C ALA A 136 -6.04 22.68 -51.33
N PHE A 137 -5.81 23.72 -50.51
CA PHE A 137 -6.75 24.19 -49.48
C PHE A 137 -6.91 25.71 -49.52
N LEU A 138 -7.85 26.16 -50.35
CA LEU A 138 -8.73 27.30 -50.09
C LEU A 138 -10.08 26.88 -50.65
N GLN A 139 -11.06 26.74 -49.77
CA GLN A 139 -12.44 26.42 -50.10
C GLN A 139 -13.26 27.63 -49.65
N ASP A 140 -13.99 28.25 -50.58
CA ASP A 140 -14.74 29.47 -50.32
C ASP A 140 -16.05 29.13 -49.58
N ASP A 141 -16.23 29.65 -48.36
CA ASP A 141 -17.50 29.63 -47.64
C ASP A 141 -18.42 30.74 -48.19
N ASP A 142 -19.25 30.42 -49.19
CA ASP A 142 -20.39 31.23 -49.64
C ASP A 142 -21.31 30.39 -50.57
N ASP A 143 -22.07 29.43 -50.02
CA ASP A 143 -23.17 28.74 -50.75
C ASP A 143 -24.54 29.12 -50.16
N ASP A 144 -25.18 30.09 -50.80
CA ASP A 144 -26.60 30.42 -50.57
C ASP A 144 -27.42 30.32 -51.88
N GLY A 145 -27.34 29.14 -52.50
CA GLY A 145 -28.51 28.49 -53.11
C GLY A 145 -29.02 29.00 -54.47
N ASN A 146 -28.56 28.38 -55.56
CA ASN A 146 -29.43 28.09 -56.71
C ASN A 146 -29.00 26.85 -57.51
N ILE A 147 -29.82 25.80 -57.50
CA ILE A 147 -29.53 24.50 -58.16
C ILE A 147 -30.20 24.44 -59.54
N ASP A 148 -29.42 24.48 -60.62
CA ASP A 148 -29.87 24.15 -61.98
C ASP A 148 -29.50 22.68 -62.34
N LEU A 149 -30.52 21.82 -62.38
CA LEU A 149 -30.40 20.37 -62.55
C LEU A 149 -30.16 19.89 -64.00
N THR A 150 -29.69 20.74 -64.92
CA THR A 150 -29.83 20.49 -66.38
C THR A 150 -28.56 20.23 -67.22
N ARG A 151 -27.55 19.47 -66.72
CA ARG A 151 -26.56 18.79 -67.60
C ARG A 151 -25.90 17.52 -67.03
N GLN A 152 -26.40 16.34 -67.45
CA GLN A 152 -25.59 15.11 -67.50
C GLN A 152 -24.95 14.93 -68.90
N PRO A 153 -23.67 14.49 -68.97
CA PRO A 153 -23.14 13.80 -70.13
C PRO A 153 -22.75 12.34 -69.77
N ARG A 154 -23.67 11.39 -69.97
CA ARG A 154 -23.37 9.94 -69.88
C ARG A 154 -22.30 9.53 -70.90
N ARG A 155 -21.24 8.83 -70.46
CA ARG A 155 -20.48 7.89 -71.30
C ARG A 155 -20.28 6.54 -70.59
N ARG A 156 -19.97 5.51 -71.38
CA ARG A 156 -20.20 4.10 -71.01
C ARG A 156 -18.95 3.42 -70.44
N ARG A 157 -19.16 2.77 -69.29
CA ARG A 157 -18.76 1.40 -68.93
C ARG A 157 -17.90 0.65 -69.98
N HIS A 158 -16.70 0.28 -69.57
CA HIS A 158 -16.14 -1.05 -69.82
C HIS A 158 -15.79 -1.68 -68.46
N HIS A 159 -15.50 -2.98 -68.41
CA HIS A 159 -15.39 -3.79 -67.18
C HIS A 159 -14.14 -4.67 -67.26
N TYR A 160 -13.69 -5.14 -66.09
CA TYR A 160 -12.41 -5.83 -65.83
C TYR A 160 -11.20 -4.87 -65.93
N ASP A 161 -10.29 -4.84 -64.96
CA ASP A 161 -10.10 -5.78 -63.84
C ASP A 161 -10.63 -5.27 -62.48
N GLU A 162 -10.91 -6.21 -61.57
CA GLU A 162 -11.34 -5.95 -60.19
C GLU A 162 -10.13 -6.08 -59.25
N GLU A 163 -9.42 -4.98 -59.01
CA GLU A 163 -8.88 -4.77 -57.67
C GLU A 163 -10.08 -4.50 -56.75
N VAL A 164 -10.06 -5.03 -55.53
CA VAL A 164 -11.16 -4.82 -54.58
C VAL A 164 -10.96 -3.44 -53.97
N ASP A 165 -11.62 -2.43 -54.54
CA ASP A 165 -11.82 -1.13 -53.90
C ASP A 165 -12.32 -1.38 -52.46
N GLU A 166 -11.55 -0.92 -51.46
CA GLU A 166 -11.98 -1.01 -50.07
C GLU A 166 -13.24 -0.16 -49.90
N MET A 167 -14.36 -0.84 -49.62
CA MET A 167 -15.68 -0.22 -49.51
C MET A 167 -15.65 0.95 -48.52
N ASP A 168 -16.16 2.11 -48.98
CA ASP A 168 -16.50 3.32 -48.22
C ASP A 168 -16.30 3.19 -46.70
N MET A 169 -15.06 3.38 -46.23
CA MET A 169 -14.80 3.69 -44.83
C MET A 169 -15.43 5.06 -44.58
N ASP A 170 -16.39 5.13 -43.65
CA ASP A 170 -17.00 6.41 -43.26
C ASP A 170 -15.89 7.41 -42.89
N ILE A 171 -16.03 8.67 -43.28
CA ILE A 171 -15.03 9.73 -42.98
C ILE A 171 -14.89 9.94 -41.44
N MET A 172 -15.87 9.45 -40.67
CA MET A 172 -15.86 9.41 -39.20
C MET A 172 -14.99 8.28 -38.61
N ASP A 173 -14.60 7.30 -39.44
CA ASP A 173 -13.92 6.06 -39.10
C ASP A 173 -12.43 6.06 -39.52
N GLU A 174 -11.92 7.18 -40.06
CA GLU A 174 -10.53 7.36 -40.48
C GLU A 174 -9.57 7.33 -39.26
N GLU A 175 -8.71 6.31 -39.22
CA GLU A 175 -7.78 6.07 -38.10
C GLU A 175 -6.47 6.87 -38.25
N MET A 176 -5.99 7.47 -37.16
CA MET A 176 -4.76 8.26 -37.15
C MET A 176 -3.53 7.41 -36.85
N THR A 177 -2.41 7.73 -37.49
CA THR A 177 -1.11 7.10 -37.21
C THR A 177 -0.56 7.53 -35.84
N LEU A 178 0.35 6.73 -35.29
CA LEU A 178 1.05 7.03 -34.03
C LEU A 178 1.78 8.38 -34.06
N GLU A 179 2.27 8.82 -35.22
CA GLU A 179 2.86 10.15 -35.43
C GLU A 179 1.79 11.26 -35.33
N ALA A 180 0.63 11.07 -35.98
CA ALA A 180 -0.48 12.02 -35.90
C ALA A 180 -1.12 12.11 -34.51
N LEU A 181 -1.01 11.07 -33.68
CA LEU A 181 -1.39 11.12 -32.26
C LEU A 181 -0.48 12.03 -31.41
N ALA A 182 0.80 12.16 -31.78
CA ALA A 182 1.75 13.04 -31.06
C ALA A 182 1.47 14.53 -31.30
N GLU A 183 0.90 14.88 -32.46
CA GLU A 183 0.44 16.23 -32.77
C GLU A 183 -0.91 16.54 -32.08
N ILE A 184 -0.85 16.99 -30.82
CA ILE A 184 -2.05 17.39 -30.06
C ILE A 184 -2.70 18.61 -30.74
N LYS A 185 -3.81 18.39 -31.47
CA LYS A 185 -4.54 19.41 -32.24
C LYS A 185 -5.75 20.01 -31.51
N ALA A 186 -5.92 19.74 -30.22
CA ALA A 186 -6.97 20.29 -29.36
C ALA A 186 -6.39 21.18 -28.25
N ALA A 187 -7.22 22.02 -27.63
CA ALA A 187 -6.79 22.93 -26.55
C ALA A 187 -6.36 22.18 -25.28
N ASN A 188 -7.02 21.05 -24.98
CA ASN A 188 -6.72 20.21 -23.83
C ASN A 188 -6.46 18.74 -24.23
N VAL A 189 -5.53 18.08 -23.54
CA VAL A 189 -5.25 16.63 -23.73
C VAL A 189 -6.51 15.78 -23.49
N THR A 190 -7.36 16.17 -22.56
CA THR A 190 -8.66 15.51 -22.30
C THR A 190 -9.60 15.58 -23.50
N GLU A 191 -9.69 16.74 -24.15
CA GLU A 191 -10.52 16.92 -25.35
C GLU A 191 -9.96 16.11 -26.54
N TRP A 192 -8.63 16.09 -26.69
CA TRP A 192 -7.94 15.29 -27.70
C TRP A 192 -8.27 13.79 -27.57
N VAL A 193 -8.14 13.23 -26.37
CA VAL A 193 -8.45 11.82 -26.09
C VAL A 193 -9.95 11.50 -26.29
N THR A 194 -10.86 12.47 -26.14
CA THR A 194 -12.29 12.26 -26.42
C THR A 194 -12.68 12.34 -27.91
N GLN A 195 -11.79 12.74 -28.82
CA GLN A 195 -12.10 12.70 -30.26
C GLN A 195 -12.17 11.23 -30.74
N PRO A 196 -13.16 10.84 -31.56
CA PRO A 196 -13.39 9.42 -31.90
C PRO A 196 -12.22 8.78 -32.65
N SER A 197 -11.59 9.50 -33.58
CA SER A 197 -10.39 9.04 -34.30
C SER A 197 -9.20 8.82 -33.35
N ALA A 198 -8.95 9.76 -32.43
CA ALA A 198 -7.90 9.63 -31.42
C ALA A 198 -8.19 8.47 -30.44
N HIS A 199 -9.42 8.37 -29.93
CA HIS A 199 -9.89 7.29 -29.05
C HIS A 199 -9.71 5.90 -29.70
N ARG A 200 -10.11 5.74 -30.97
CA ARG A 200 -9.99 4.49 -31.73
C ARG A 200 -8.52 4.12 -32.01
N SER A 201 -7.70 5.13 -32.32
CA SER A 201 -6.26 4.94 -32.54
C SER A 201 -5.56 4.53 -31.22
N ILE A 202 -5.84 5.21 -30.11
CA ILE A 202 -5.34 4.88 -28.77
C ILE A 202 -5.78 3.45 -28.34
N TYR A 203 -7.03 3.08 -28.61
CA TYR A 203 -7.55 1.73 -28.37
C TYR A 203 -6.77 0.66 -29.14
N ARG A 204 -6.56 0.87 -30.45
CA ARG A 204 -5.77 -0.01 -31.31
C ARG A 204 -4.32 -0.14 -30.82
N GLU A 205 -3.71 0.96 -30.42
CA GLU A 205 -2.33 0.99 -29.91
C GLU A 205 -2.16 0.26 -28.56
N PHE A 206 -3.14 0.35 -27.65
CA PHE A 206 -3.18 -0.44 -26.41
C PHE A 206 -3.41 -1.94 -26.67
N LYS A 207 -4.32 -2.29 -27.59
CA LYS A 207 -4.56 -3.67 -27.99
C LYS A 207 -3.29 -4.32 -28.55
N ALA A 208 -2.63 -3.64 -29.48
CA ALA A 208 -1.34 -4.04 -30.03
C ALA A 208 -0.28 -4.20 -28.94
N PHE A 209 -0.17 -3.25 -28.00
CA PHE A 209 0.75 -3.37 -26.85
C PHE A 209 0.52 -4.64 -26.01
N LEU A 210 -0.74 -4.99 -25.70
CA LEU A 210 -1.04 -6.20 -24.92
C LEU A 210 -0.70 -7.51 -25.66
N THR A 211 -0.71 -7.52 -26.99
CA THR A 211 -0.42 -8.71 -27.81
C THR A 211 1.03 -8.82 -28.26
N GLU A 212 1.71 -7.69 -28.51
CA GLU A 212 3.04 -7.62 -29.11
C GLU A 212 4.17 -7.53 -28.08
N PHE A 213 3.90 -7.05 -26.87
CA PHE A 213 4.95 -6.84 -25.87
C PHE A 213 5.52 -8.16 -25.33
N THR A 214 6.82 -8.35 -25.55
CA THR A 214 7.65 -9.43 -25.01
C THR A 214 8.71 -8.85 -24.08
N ASP A 215 9.01 -9.55 -22.98
CA ASP A 215 10.13 -9.18 -22.11
C ASP A 215 11.49 -9.56 -22.73
N LYS A 216 12.58 -9.21 -22.06
CA LYS A 216 13.97 -9.46 -22.47
C LYS A 216 14.26 -10.94 -22.73
N ASP A 217 13.58 -11.83 -22.01
CA ASP A 217 13.67 -13.29 -22.13
C ASP A 217 12.75 -13.87 -23.22
N GLY A 218 12.15 -13.01 -24.06
CA GLY A 218 11.34 -13.39 -25.23
C GLY A 218 9.95 -13.95 -24.92
N THR A 219 9.53 -13.95 -23.66
CA THR A 219 8.19 -14.43 -23.26
C THR A 219 7.17 -13.29 -23.23
N SER A 220 5.92 -13.56 -23.62
CA SER A 220 4.82 -12.59 -23.47
C SER A 220 4.31 -12.60 -22.04
N VAL A 221 4.72 -11.57 -21.30
CA VAL A 221 4.30 -11.34 -19.91
C VAL A 221 2.79 -11.09 -19.84
N TYR A 222 2.23 -10.31 -20.77
CA TYR A 222 0.80 -9.97 -20.76
C TYR A 222 -0.09 -11.16 -21.13
N GLY A 223 0.25 -11.96 -22.15
CA GLY A 223 -0.49 -13.19 -22.45
C GLY A 223 -0.50 -14.19 -21.29
N THR A 224 0.58 -14.24 -20.50
CA THR A 224 0.66 -15.07 -19.29
C THR A 224 -0.17 -14.49 -18.14
N ARG A 225 -0.12 -13.16 -17.91
CA ARG A 225 -0.97 -12.49 -16.90
C ARG A 225 -2.46 -12.63 -17.21
N ILE A 226 -2.86 -12.50 -18.48
CA ILE A 226 -4.26 -12.64 -18.93
C ILE A 226 -4.76 -14.08 -18.78
N ARG A 227 -3.90 -15.09 -19.00
CA ARG A 227 -4.23 -16.48 -18.66
C ARG A 227 -4.47 -16.65 -17.16
N ASN A 228 -3.54 -16.17 -16.33
CA ASN A 228 -3.66 -16.27 -14.86
C ASN A 228 -4.91 -15.53 -14.34
N LEU A 229 -5.25 -14.38 -14.94
CA LEU A 229 -6.48 -13.63 -14.66
C LEU A 229 -7.73 -14.47 -14.96
N GLY A 230 -7.77 -15.15 -16.11
CA GLY A 230 -8.86 -16.07 -16.48
C GLY A 230 -8.93 -17.34 -15.63
N GLU A 231 -7.80 -17.87 -15.16
CA GLU A 231 -7.75 -19.02 -14.25
C GLU A 231 -8.19 -18.66 -12.82
N ILE A 232 -7.82 -17.47 -12.33
CA ILE A 232 -8.19 -16.96 -11.00
C ILE A 232 -9.62 -16.38 -11.01
N ASN A 233 -10.13 -15.93 -12.16
CA ASN A 233 -11.37 -15.15 -12.32
C ASN A 233 -11.29 -13.80 -11.62
N ALA A 234 -10.22 -13.04 -11.88
CA ALA A 234 -10.00 -11.70 -11.33
C ALA A 234 -10.51 -10.60 -12.28
N GLU A 235 -11.12 -9.54 -11.75
CA GLU A 235 -11.53 -8.37 -12.53
C GLU A 235 -10.42 -7.31 -12.71
N SER A 236 -9.20 -7.59 -12.26
CA SER A 236 -8.07 -6.67 -12.26
C SER A 236 -6.87 -7.19 -13.08
N LEU A 237 -6.40 -6.35 -14.02
CA LEU A 237 -5.24 -6.65 -14.87
C LEU A 237 -4.07 -5.71 -14.53
N GLU A 238 -2.93 -6.27 -14.10
CA GLU A 238 -1.75 -5.47 -13.76
C GLU A 238 -0.86 -5.13 -14.97
N VAL A 239 -0.67 -3.84 -15.22
CA VAL A 239 0.16 -3.29 -16.31
C VAL A 239 1.26 -2.39 -15.73
N SER A 240 2.52 -2.65 -16.07
CA SER A 240 3.63 -1.80 -15.63
C SER A 240 3.78 -0.56 -16.52
N TYR A 241 3.87 0.61 -15.88
CA TYR A 241 4.10 1.88 -16.56
C TYR A 241 5.45 1.92 -17.28
N ALA A 242 6.47 1.23 -16.75
CA ALA A 242 7.78 1.09 -17.39
C ALA A 242 7.66 0.47 -18.80
N HIS A 243 6.90 -0.62 -18.94
CA HIS A 243 6.72 -1.32 -20.21
C HIS A 243 6.03 -0.43 -21.25
N LEU A 244 5.02 0.35 -20.83
CA LEU A 244 4.36 1.36 -21.67
C LEU A 244 5.33 2.47 -22.10
N CYS A 245 6.23 2.89 -21.21
CA CYS A 245 7.26 3.89 -21.48
C CYS A 245 8.27 3.38 -22.52
N ASP A 246 8.74 2.14 -22.37
CA ASP A 246 9.73 1.52 -23.25
C ASP A 246 9.18 1.26 -24.66
N SER A 247 7.89 0.91 -24.80
CA SER A 247 7.29 0.62 -26.12
C SER A 247 6.61 1.82 -26.78
N LYS A 248 5.83 2.62 -26.02
CA LYS A 248 4.86 3.59 -26.57
C LYS A 248 4.70 4.80 -25.62
N ALA A 249 5.78 5.55 -25.42
CA ALA A 249 5.85 6.69 -24.49
C ALA A 249 4.72 7.75 -24.63
N ILE A 250 4.12 7.91 -25.81
CA ILE A 250 2.96 8.79 -26.04
C ILE A 250 1.75 8.34 -25.20
N LEU A 251 1.47 7.04 -25.14
CA LEU A 251 0.37 6.50 -24.31
C LEU A 251 0.65 6.72 -22.82
N ALA A 252 1.90 6.56 -22.40
CA ALA A 252 2.33 6.82 -21.02
C ALA A 252 2.14 8.31 -20.64
N TYR A 253 2.45 9.24 -21.56
CA TYR A 253 2.19 10.68 -21.40
C TYR A 253 0.69 10.99 -21.25
N PHE A 254 -0.16 10.48 -22.13
CA PHE A 254 -1.61 10.66 -22.01
C PHE A 254 -2.18 10.03 -20.74
N LEU A 255 -1.67 8.86 -20.32
CA LEU A 255 -2.09 8.19 -19.08
C LEU A 255 -1.71 8.97 -17.82
N ALA A 256 -0.62 9.75 -17.84
CA ALA A 256 -0.22 10.61 -16.73
C ALA A 256 -1.11 11.87 -16.61
N HIS A 257 -1.44 12.51 -17.73
CA HIS A 257 -2.17 13.78 -17.77
C HIS A 257 -3.70 13.64 -17.82
N ALA A 258 -4.24 12.61 -18.47
CA ALA A 258 -5.67 12.39 -18.66
C ALA A 258 -6.13 10.96 -18.26
N PRO A 259 -5.72 10.41 -17.09
CA PRO A 259 -5.97 9.02 -16.71
C PRO A 259 -7.46 8.64 -16.72
N ALA A 260 -8.36 9.57 -16.40
CA ALA A 260 -9.78 9.30 -16.23
C ALA A 260 -10.49 8.80 -17.50
N GLU A 261 -10.03 9.24 -18.68
CA GLU A 261 -10.58 8.76 -19.97
C GLU A 261 -9.70 7.65 -20.55
N VAL A 262 -8.38 7.79 -20.48
CA VAL A 262 -7.43 6.79 -21.01
C VAL A 262 -7.62 5.42 -20.34
N LEU A 263 -7.94 5.37 -19.04
CA LEU A 263 -8.26 4.11 -18.36
C LEU A 263 -9.56 3.46 -18.87
N LYS A 264 -10.59 4.22 -19.24
CA LYS A 264 -11.83 3.65 -19.82
C LYS A 264 -11.54 2.97 -21.17
N ILE A 265 -10.68 3.58 -21.99
CA ILE A 265 -10.22 3.01 -23.26
C ILE A 265 -9.42 1.73 -23.00
N PHE A 266 -8.55 1.75 -21.98
CA PHE A 266 -7.69 0.61 -21.67
C PHE A 266 -8.46 -0.57 -21.06
N ASP A 267 -9.45 -0.31 -20.20
CA ASP A 267 -10.38 -1.32 -19.66
C ASP A 267 -11.14 -2.03 -20.80
N GLN A 268 -11.62 -1.28 -21.80
CA GLN A 268 -12.25 -1.86 -23.00
C GLN A 268 -11.27 -2.70 -23.85
N ALA A 269 -10.04 -2.21 -24.06
CA ALA A 269 -9.02 -2.93 -24.84
C ALA A 269 -8.57 -4.22 -24.12
N ALA A 270 -8.42 -4.17 -22.79
CA ALA A 270 -8.15 -5.35 -21.98
C ALA A 270 -9.28 -6.38 -22.09
N MET A 271 -10.55 -5.95 -22.02
CA MET A 271 -11.70 -6.84 -22.14
C MET A 271 -11.79 -7.54 -23.52
N GLU A 272 -11.44 -6.86 -24.63
CA GLU A 272 -11.41 -7.54 -25.93
C GLU A 272 -10.28 -8.59 -26.02
N VAL A 273 -9.09 -8.29 -25.49
CA VAL A 273 -7.96 -9.23 -25.49
C VAL A 273 -8.22 -10.42 -24.55
N THR A 274 -8.89 -10.24 -23.40
CA THR A 274 -9.28 -11.39 -22.55
C THR A 274 -10.37 -12.24 -23.20
N LEU A 275 -11.34 -11.66 -23.91
CA LEU A 275 -12.35 -12.39 -24.67
C LEU A 275 -11.76 -13.19 -25.85
N LEU A 276 -10.68 -12.72 -26.47
CA LEU A 276 -9.94 -13.46 -27.49
C LEU A 276 -9.32 -14.76 -26.94
N HIS A 277 -8.90 -14.77 -25.67
CA HIS A 277 -8.45 -15.97 -24.98
C HIS A 277 -9.59 -16.80 -24.37
N TYR A 278 -10.66 -16.16 -23.88
CA TYR A 278 -11.77 -16.79 -23.17
C TYR A 278 -13.13 -16.23 -23.64
N PRO A 279 -13.74 -16.76 -24.72
CA PRO A 279 -14.96 -16.21 -25.31
C PRO A 279 -16.19 -16.14 -24.38
N ASP A 280 -16.24 -16.99 -23.34
CA ASP A 280 -17.34 -17.03 -22.35
C ASP A 280 -17.11 -16.12 -21.12
N TYR A 281 -16.00 -15.36 -21.04
CA TYR A 281 -15.64 -14.56 -19.85
C TYR A 281 -16.70 -13.51 -19.47
N HIS A 282 -17.46 -13.03 -20.46
CA HIS A 282 -18.57 -12.08 -20.31
C HIS A 282 -19.75 -12.61 -19.48
N ARG A 283 -19.72 -13.88 -18.99
CA ARG A 283 -20.67 -14.39 -17.99
C ARG A 283 -20.20 -14.23 -16.54
N ILE A 284 -18.93 -13.87 -16.33
CA ILE A 284 -18.29 -13.83 -15.00
C ILE A 284 -18.16 -12.38 -14.56
N HIS A 285 -17.48 -11.55 -15.36
CA HIS A 285 -17.40 -10.10 -15.19
C HIS A 285 -17.68 -9.40 -16.53
N ASN A 286 -18.41 -8.29 -16.49
CA ASN A 286 -18.72 -7.48 -17.68
C ASN A 286 -17.62 -6.46 -17.99
N ASP A 287 -16.92 -5.98 -16.96
CA ASP A 287 -15.85 -4.99 -17.00
C ASP A 287 -14.55 -5.63 -16.46
N ILE A 288 -13.38 -5.19 -16.95
CA ILE A 288 -12.06 -5.49 -16.37
C ILE A 288 -11.36 -4.15 -16.14
N HIS A 289 -10.72 -4.00 -14.98
CA HIS A 289 -10.06 -2.75 -14.58
C HIS A 289 -8.53 -2.85 -14.61
N VAL A 290 -7.89 -1.96 -15.37
CA VAL A 290 -6.43 -1.98 -15.56
C VAL A 290 -5.70 -1.26 -14.41
N ARG A 291 -4.95 -2.04 -13.64
CA ARG A 291 -4.17 -1.62 -12.48
C ARG A 291 -2.75 -1.23 -12.92
N ILE A 292 -2.38 0.05 -12.77
CA ILE A 292 -1.06 0.54 -13.17
C ILE A 292 -0.05 0.30 -12.05
N THR A 293 1.06 -0.37 -12.36
CA THR A 293 2.21 -0.57 -11.45
C THR A 293 3.42 0.28 -11.86
N ASN A 294 4.36 0.50 -10.93
CA ASN A 294 5.68 1.11 -11.17
C ASN A 294 5.67 2.52 -11.82
N LEU A 295 4.90 3.47 -11.27
CA LEU A 295 5.08 4.88 -11.61
C LEU A 295 6.49 5.37 -11.15
N PRO A 296 7.25 6.09 -12.00
CA PRO A 296 8.55 6.64 -11.63
C PRO A 296 8.43 7.84 -10.67
N PHE A 297 7.32 8.59 -10.73
CA PHE A 297 7.08 9.75 -9.89
C PHE A 297 6.35 9.36 -8.60
N ARG A 298 7.04 9.48 -7.46
CA ARG A 298 6.50 9.27 -6.10
C ARG A 298 6.41 10.61 -5.37
N TYR A 299 5.24 10.93 -4.84
CA TYR A 299 4.96 12.17 -4.11
C TYR A 299 4.58 11.89 -2.66
N THR A 300 5.03 12.75 -1.74
CA THR A 300 4.49 12.80 -0.37
C THR A 300 3.14 13.54 -0.35
N LEU A 301 2.28 13.21 0.63
CA LEU A 301 0.97 13.86 0.81
C LEU A 301 1.05 15.40 0.96
N ARG A 302 2.21 15.91 1.42
CA ARG A 302 2.54 17.33 1.57
C ARG A 302 3.05 18.00 0.30
N GLN A 303 3.52 17.26 -0.70
CA GLN A 303 3.90 17.79 -2.01
C GLN A 303 2.70 18.02 -2.93
N LEU A 304 1.55 17.38 -2.67
CA LEU A 304 0.33 17.58 -3.47
C LEU A 304 -0.11 19.06 -3.50
N ARG A 305 -0.44 19.55 -4.70
CA ARG A 305 -0.77 20.94 -5.08
C ARG A 305 -1.82 20.94 -6.19
N GLN A 306 -2.32 22.12 -6.55
CA GLN A 306 -3.30 22.30 -7.64
C GLN A 306 -2.79 21.79 -9.01
N SER A 307 -1.47 21.83 -9.24
CA SER A 307 -0.79 21.30 -10.43
C SER A 307 -0.98 19.79 -10.66
N HIS A 308 -1.43 19.05 -9.66
CA HIS A 308 -1.65 17.60 -9.74
C HIS A 308 -3.14 17.22 -9.85
N LEU A 309 -4.06 18.20 -9.96
CA LEU A 309 -5.49 17.93 -10.13
C LEU A 309 -5.74 17.16 -11.43
N ASN A 310 -6.62 16.15 -11.34
CA ASN A 310 -7.00 15.20 -12.39
C ASN A 310 -5.86 14.37 -13.01
N CYS A 311 -4.61 14.60 -12.60
CA CYS A 311 -3.44 13.83 -13.02
C CYS A 311 -3.32 12.53 -12.21
N LEU A 312 -2.55 11.57 -12.74
CA LEU A 312 -2.20 10.33 -12.04
C LEU A 312 -1.03 10.58 -11.09
N VAL A 313 -1.17 10.23 -9.81
CA VAL A 313 -0.12 10.38 -8.78
C VAL A 313 0.13 9.08 -8.03
N GLY A 314 1.41 8.76 -7.80
CA GLY A 314 1.84 7.75 -6.83
C GLY A 314 2.14 8.39 -5.48
N VAL A 315 1.46 7.95 -4.42
CA VAL A 315 1.57 8.52 -3.07
C VAL A 315 1.76 7.43 -2.02
N SER A 316 2.77 7.57 -1.16
CA SER A 316 3.04 6.64 -0.06
C SER A 316 2.53 7.16 1.30
N GLY A 317 2.08 6.25 2.16
CA GLY A 317 1.65 6.59 3.52
C GLY A 317 1.17 5.40 4.35
N VAL A 318 0.77 5.65 5.59
CA VAL A 318 0.18 4.67 6.52
C VAL A 318 -1.34 4.82 6.50
N VAL A 319 -2.08 3.72 6.38
CA VAL A 319 -3.55 3.73 6.54
C VAL A 319 -3.90 3.90 8.02
N THR A 320 -4.61 4.97 8.36
CA THR A 320 -4.97 5.29 9.77
C THR A 320 -6.37 4.86 10.15
N ARG A 321 -7.31 4.90 9.20
CA ARG A 321 -8.69 4.47 9.36
C ARG A 321 -9.18 3.90 8.04
N ARG A 322 -10.17 3.01 8.15
CA ARG A 322 -10.97 2.51 7.03
C ARG A 322 -12.44 2.47 7.46
N THR A 323 -13.34 2.80 6.55
CA THR A 323 -14.76 2.53 6.75
C THR A 323 -15.05 1.05 6.57
N GLY A 324 -16.27 0.62 6.94
CA GLY A 324 -16.85 -0.58 6.34
C GLY A 324 -16.96 -0.47 4.82
N VAL A 325 -17.20 -1.59 4.16
CA VAL A 325 -17.54 -1.65 2.74
C VAL A 325 -19.02 -1.31 2.60
N PHE A 326 -19.35 -0.39 1.69
CA PHE A 326 -20.71 0.01 1.38
C PHE A 326 -21.02 -0.19 -0.11
N PRO A 327 -22.24 -0.64 -0.48
CA PRO A 327 -22.65 -0.65 -1.88
C PRO A 327 -23.03 0.76 -2.34
N GLN A 328 -22.23 1.33 -3.25
CA GLN A 328 -22.55 2.57 -3.96
C GLN A 328 -23.29 2.24 -5.26
N LEU A 329 -24.20 3.11 -5.70
CA LEU A 329 -24.85 2.99 -7.00
C LEU A 329 -23.83 3.29 -8.13
N LYS A 330 -23.79 2.44 -9.17
CA LYS A 330 -22.97 2.61 -10.39
C LYS A 330 -23.84 3.13 -11.54
N TYR A 331 -24.88 2.37 -11.88
CA TYR A 331 -25.92 2.78 -12.81
C TYR A 331 -27.24 2.96 -12.07
N VAL A 332 -27.80 4.16 -12.13
CA VAL A 332 -29.11 4.47 -11.54
C VAL A 332 -30.20 4.47 -12.61
N MET A 333 -31.27 3.71 -12.35
CA MET A 333 -32.54 3.79 -13.07
C MET A 333 -33.60 4.34 -12.14
N PHE A 334 -34.43 5.23 -12.66
CA PHE A 334 -35.45 5.96 -11.93
C PHE A 334 -36.83 5.70 -12.52
N ASN A 335 -37.78 5.24 -11.71
CA ASN A 335 -39.17 5.11 -12.11
C ASN A 335 -39.86 6.49 -11.98
N CYS A 336 -40.46 6.97 -13.08
CA CYS A 336 -41.25 8.20 -13.02
C CYS A 336 -42.65 7.91 -12.46
N THR A 337 -42.95 8.44 -11.27
CA THR A 337 -44.25 8.26 -10.60
C THR A 337 -45.48 8.71 -11.41
N LYS A 338 -45.30 9.59 -12.41
CA LYS A 338 -46.39 10.11 -13.26
C LYS A 338 -46.70 9.26 -14.50
N CYS A 339 -45.78 8.42 -14.97
CA CYS A 339 -45.97 7.64 -16.21
C CYS A 339 -45.50 6.18 -16.13
N GLY A 340 -44.94 5.74 -15.00
CA GLY A 340 -44.51 4.34 -14.77
C GLY A 340 -43.24 3.92 -15.52
N VAL A 341 -42.73 4.74 -16.45
CA VAL A 341 -41.55 4.42 -17.27
C VAL A 341 -40.26 4.52 -16.44
N THR A 342 -39.37 3.54 -16.64
CA THR A 342 -37.96 3.56 -16.21
C THR A 342 -37.17 4.56 -17.05
N LEU A 343 -36.65 5.60 -16.42
CA LEU A 343 -35.63 6.50 -16.98
C LEU A 343 -34.23 5.99 -16.62
N GLY A 344 -33.27 6.18 -17.51
CA GLY A 344 -31.88 5.72 -17.37
C GLY A 344 -31.56 4.58 -18.34
N PRO A 345 -30.36 3.98 -18.23
CA PRO A 345 -29.38 4.16 -17.16
C PRO A 345 -28.73 5.55 -17.14
N PHE A 346 -28.51 6.09 -15.95
CA PHE A 346 -27.57 7.21 -15.74
C PHE A 346 -26.37 6.68 -14.94
N GLN A 347 -25.16 7.08 -15.30
CA GLN A 347 -23.97 6.79 -14.49
C GLN A 347 -23.96 7.71 -13.27
N GLN A 348 -23.80 7.13 -12.09
CA GLN A 348 -23.67 7.84 -10.82
C GLN A 348 -22.18 8.04 -10.54
N GLU A 349 -21.68 9.25 -10.78
CA GLU A 349 -20.30 9.59 -10.42
C GLU A 349 -20.08 9.55 -8.90
N SER A 350 -18.84 9.35 -8.47
CA SER A 350 -18.46 9.27 -7.05
C SER A 350 -18.84 10.52 -6.24
N ASN A 351 -18.97 11.68 -6.91
CA ASN A 351 -18.82 13.00 -6.30
C ASN A 351 -20.07 13.91 -6.39
N ALA A 352 -21.11 13.53 -7.16
CA ALA A 352 -22.29 14.37 -7.38
C ALA A 352 -23.58 13.53 -7.53
N GLU A 353 -24.59 13.77 -6.69
CA GLU A 353 -25.88 13.05 -6.74
C GLU A 353 -26.66 13.31 -8.05
N VAL A 354 -26.99 12.26 -8.80
CA VAL A 354 -27.76 12.39 -10.06
C VAL A 354 -29.22 12.76 -9.77
N LYS A 355 -29.50 14.08 -9.79
CA LYS A 355 -30.83 14.65 -9.55
C LYS A 355 -31.56 14.95 -10.85
N ILE A 356 -32.28 13.95 -11.35
CA ILE A 356 -33.19 14.13 -12.50
C ILE A 356 -34.28 15.16 -12.13
N SER A 357 -34.38 16.24 -12.91
CA SER A 357 -35.42 17.25 -12.76
C SER A 357 -36.54 17.15 -13.81
N PHE A 358 -36.31 16.40 -14.90
CA PHE A 358 -37.16 16.34 -16.09
C PHE A 358 -37.38 14.90 -16.56
N CYS A 359 -38.62 14.54 -16.89
CA CYS A 359 -38.95 13.26 -17.51
C CYS A 359 -39.20 13.47 -19.01
N GLN A 360 -38.42 12.83 -19.88
CA GLN A 360 -38.61 12.91 -21.34
C GLN A 360 -40.04 12.53 -21.77
N ASN A 361 -40.61 11.48 -21.17
CA ASN A 361 -41.89 10.92 -21.59
C ASN A 361 -43.14 11.69 -21.13
N CYS A 362 -43.09 12.41 -20.00
CA CYS A 362 -44.25 13.18 -19.50
C CYS A 362 -44.01 14.69 -19.33
N GLN A 363 -42.81 15.18 -19.63
CA GLN A 363 -42.31 16.58 -19.59
C GLN A 363 -42.45 17.35 -18.27
N GLY A 364 -43.38 16.98 -17.39
CA GLY A 364 -43.55 17.61 -16.08
C GLY A 364 -42.49 17.18 -15.07
N ARG A 365 -41.99 18.17 -14.31
CA ARG A 365 -41.22 17.91 -13.07
C ARG A 365 -42.08 17.07 -12.11
N GLY A 366 -41.47 16.12 -11.41
CA GLY A 366 -42.16 15.22 -10.48
C GLY A 366 -41.18 14.40 -9.64
N PRO A 367 -41.65 13.76 -8.56
CA PRO A 367 -40.80 12.89 -7.76
C PRO A 367 -40.45 11.62 -8.57
N PHE A 368 -39.16 11.31 -8.62
CA PHE A 368 -38.62 10.08 -9.19
C PHE A 368 -38.27 9.12 -8.05
N THR A 369 -38.60 7.84 -8.20
CA THR A 369 -38.19 6.80 -7.24
C THR A 369 -37.06 5.96 -7.85
N LEU A 370 -36.09 5.57 -7.03
CA LEU A 370 -35.03 4.65 -7.46
C LEU A 370 -35.64 3.27 -7.79
N ASN A 371 -35.18 2.61 -8.86
CA ASN A 371 -35.60 1.25 -9.20
C ASN A 371 -34.53 0.22 -8.80
N SER A 372 -34.58 -0.24 -7.55
CA SER A 372 -33.60 -1.17 -6.95
C SER A 372 -33.43 -2.51 -7.69
N GLU A 373 -34.35 -2.89 -8.58
CA GLU A 373 -34.25 -4.14 -9.37
C GLU A 373 -33.37 -3.98 -10.61
N LYS A 374 -33.14 -2.74 -11.08
CA LYS A 374 -32.37 -2.42 -12.30
C LYS A 374 -31.19 -1.49 -12.07
N THR A 375 -30.94 -1.08 -10.82
CA THR A 375 -29.74 -0.34 -10.45
C THR A 375 -28.56 -1.29 -10.25
N GLU A 376 -27.46 -1.07 -10.97
CA GLU A 376 -26.19 -1.73 -10.64
C GLU A 376 -25.53 -1.07 -9.43
N TYR A 377 -25.03 -1.89 -8.53
CA TYR A 377 -24.24 -1.48 -7.37
C TYR A 377 -22.76 -1.85 -7.58
N ARG A 378 -21.86 -1.00 -7.11
CA ARG A 378 -20.41 -1.26 -7.01
C ARG A 378 -19.97 -1.13 -5.55
N ASN A 379 -18.95 -1.88 -5.15
CA ASN A 379 -18.38 -1.73 -3.81
C ASN A 379 -17.62 -0.40 -3.68
N TYR A 380 -17.79 0.27 -2.55
CA TYR A 380 -17.14 1.52 -2.18
C TYR A 380 -16.59 1.40 -0.75
N GLN A 381 -15.34 1.84 -0.56
CA GLN A 381 -14.73 1.96 0.77
C GLN A 381 -13.86 3.22 0.83
N LYS A 382 -13.85 3.87 1.99
CA LYS A 382 -13.07 5.09 2.24
C LYS A 382 -11.95 4.80 3.23
N LEU A 383 -10.72 5.20 2.88
CA LEU A 383 -9.54 5.16 3.74
C LEU A 383 -9.09 6.58 4.11
N THR A 384 -8.39 6.71 5.23
CA THR A 384 -7.60 7.92 5.53
C THR A 384 -6.11 7.58 5.55
N LEU A 385 -5.37 8.10 4.57
CA LEU A 385 -3.93 7.89 4.42
C LEU A 385 -3.17 9.04 5.11
N GLN A 386 -2.20 8.72 5.96
CA GLN A 386 -1.34 9.67 6.67
C GLN A 386 0.12 9.53 6.19
N GLU A 387 0.91 10.60 6.27
CA GLU A 387 2.36 10.53 6.02
C GLU A 387 3.04 9.50 6.94
N SER A 388 3.92 8.67 6.39
CA SER A 388 4.69 7.68 7.16
C SER A 388 5.64 8.41 8.13
N PRO A 389 5.75 7.99 9.40
CA PRO A 389 6.41 8.79 10.43
C PRO A 389 7.90 9.04 10.13
N GLY A 390 8.57 8.17 9.37
CA GLY A 390 9.95 8.33 8.94
C GLY A 390 10.19 9.32 7.79
N THR A 391 9.16 9.75 7.07
CA THR A 391 9.25 10.76 5.98
C THR A 391 8.84 12.16 6.43
N VAL A 392 8.29 12.30 7.64
CA VAL A 392 7.85 13.58 8.19
C VAL A 392 9.07 14.39 8.68
N PRO A 393 9.27 15.64 8.23
CA PRO A 393 10.35 16.48 8.75
C PRO A 393 10.13 16.79 10.24
N ALA A 394 11.21 16.68 11.02
CA ALA A 394 11.18 16.81 12.48
C ALA A 394 10.42 18.07 12.96
N GLY A 395 9.64 17.91 14.03
CA GLY A 395 8.87 19.00 14.64
C GLY A 395 7.59 19.42 13.90
N ARG A 396 7.31 18.91 12.70
CA ARG A 396 6.08 19.26 11.94
C ARG A 396 5.00 18.18 12.05
N LEU A 397 3.75 18.61 12.16
CA LEU A 397 2.60 17.70 12.17
C LEU A 397 2.46 16.93 10.84
N PRO A 398 2.19 15.61 10.87
CA PRO A 398 1.90 14.83 9.68
C PRO A 398 0.56 15.25 9.06
N ARG A 399 0.50 15.29 7.72
CA ARG A 399 -0.75 15.50 6.98
C ARG A 399 -1.42 14.17 6.66
N HIS A 400 -2.73 14.24 6.41
CA HIS A 400 -3.53 13.12 5.91
C HIS A 400 -4.38 13.55 4.73
N ARG A 401 -4.79 12.59 3.89
CA ARG A 401 -5.79 12.76 2.82
C ARG A 401 -6.77 11.60 2.85
N GLU A 402 -7.93 11.82 2.25
CA GLU A 402 -8.96 10.79 2.08
C GLU A 402 -8.75 10.08 0.74
N VAL A 403 -8.84 8.74 0.76
CA VAL A 403 -8.66 7.89 -0.41
C VAL A 403 -9.92 7.04 -0.59
N ILE A 404 -10.39 6.94 -1.84
CA ILE A 404 -11.55 6.14 -2.20
C ILE A 404 -11.06 4.87 -2.92
N LEU A 405 -11.53 3.72 -2.45
CA LEU A 405 -11.38 2.42 -3.07
C LEU A 405 -12.71 2.02 -3.73
N LEU A 406 -12.64 1.44 -4.93
CA LEU A 406 -13.78 1.00 -5.72
C LEU A 406 -13.58 -0.44 -6.18
N ALA A 407 -14.70 -1.18 -6.32
CA ALA A 407 -14.74 -2.54 -6.85
C ALA A 407 -13.74 -3.47 -6.12
N ASP A 408 -13.00 -4.32 -6.84
CA ASP A 408 -11.93 -5.21 -6.34
C ASP A 408 -10.99 -4.65 -5.23
N LEU A 409 -10.70 -3.34 -5.21
CA LEU A 409 -9.70 -2.78 -4.28
C LEU A 409 -10.11 -2.81 -2.79
N ILE A 410 -11.35 -3.15 -2.45
CA ILE A 410 -11.87 -3.16 -1.07
C ILE A 410 -11.19 -4.19 -0.14
N ASP A 411 -11.16 -3.89 1.17
CA ASP A 411 -10.52 -4.66 2.26
C ASP A 411 -9.04 -5.04 2.06
N SER A 412 -8.44 -4.63 0.93
CA SER A 412 -7.03 -4.82 0.60
C SER A 412 -6.12 -4.34 1.73
N ALA A 413 -6.29 -3.10 2.19
CA ALA A 413 -5.50 -2.47 3.24
C ALA A 413 -6.19 -2.46 4.62
N LYS A 414 -5.38 -2.61 5.67
CA LYS A 414 -5.78 -2.57 7.09
C LYS A 414 -5.18 -1.34 7.78
N PRO A 415 -5.80 -0.84 8.87
CA PRO A 415 -5.20 0.25 9.64
C PRO A 415 -3.87 -0.20 10.23
N GLY A 416 -2.83 0.62 10.06
CA GLY A 416 -1.44 0.29 10.39
C GLY A 416 -0.60 -0.15 9.19
N ASP A 417 -1.20 -0.57 8.06
CA ASP A 417 -0.44 -0.95 6.86
C ASP A 417 0.22 0.28 6.21
N GLU A 418 1.51 0.17 5.88
CA GLU A 418 2.17 1.06 4.93
C GLU A 418 1.79 0.68 3.49
N VAL A 419 1.31 1.67 2.73
CA VAL A 419 0.80 1.49 1.37
C VAL A 419 1.34 2.56 0.41
N GLU A 420 1.59 2.15 -0.83
CA GLU A 420 1.85 2.99 -1.98
C GLU A 420 0.61 2.93 -2.88
N ILE A 421 -0.07 4.07 -3.04
CA ILE A 421 -1.33 4.18 -3.78
C ILE A 421 -1.08 4.98 -5.05
N ILE A 422 -1.42 4.38 -6.20
CA ILE A 422 -1.45 5.03 -7.50
C ILE A 422 -2.92 5.39 -7.78
N GLY A 423 -3.21 6.68 -7.94
CA GLY A 423 -4.58 7.16 -8.06
C GLY A 423 -4.71 8.51 -8.73
N ILE A 424 -5.94 8.88 -9.06
CA ILE A 424 -6.30 10.16 -9.68
C ILE A 424 -6.62 11.15 -8.56
N TYR A 425 -5.90 12.27 -8.50
CA TYR A 425 -6.12 13.29 -7.48
C TYR A 425 -7.24 14.25 -7.90
N ARG A 426 -8.43 14.08 -7.31
CA ARG A 426 -9.65 14.84 -7.65
C ARG A 426 -10.03 15.82 -6.55
N ASN A 427 -10.76 16.87 -6.93
CA ASN A 427 -11.46 17.74 -6.01
C ASN A 427 -12.97 17.45 -6.01
N HIS A 428 -13.65 17.76 -4.91
CA HIS A 428 -15.12 17.83 -4.84
C HIS A 428 -15.56 19.07 -4.05
N TYR A 429 -16.74 19.58 -4.35
CA TYR A 429 -17.31 20.72 -3.65
C TYR A 429 -18.06 20.26 -2.39
N ASP A 430 -17.59 20.69 -1.22
CA ASP A 430 -18.31 20.53 0.05
C ASP A 430 -18.80 21.90 0.57
N GLY A 431 -20.12 22.02 0.74
CA GLY A 431 -20.73 23.22 1.31
C GLY A 431 -20.41 23.42 2.80
N GLN A 432 -20.06 22.37 3.55
CA GLN A 432 -19.70 22.53 4.96
C GLN A 432 -18.33 23.17 5.15
N LEU A 433 -17.34 22.82 4.32
CA LEU A 433 -16.02 23.48 4.28
C LEU A 433 -16.14 24.95 3.88
N ASN A 434 -16.92 25.26 2.84
CA ASN A 434 -17.16 26.65 2.41
C ASN A 434 -17.75 27.50 3.56
N ASN A 435 -18.80 27.00 4.22
CA ASN A 435 -19.45 27.67 5.35
C ASN A 435 -18.56 27.85 6.60
N LYS A 436 -17.52 27.01 6.79
CA LYS A 436 -16.58 27.10 7.92
C LYS A 436 -15.39 28.02 7.63
N ASN A 437 -14.94 28.06 6.38
CA ASN A 437 -13.71 28.74 5.99
C ASN A 437 -13.95 30.16 5.47
N GLY A 438 -15.18 30.52 5.07
CA GLY A 438 -15.50 31.82 4.48
C GLY A 438 -15.01 32.03 3.04
N PHE A 439 -14.29 31.05 2.50
CA PHE A 439 -13.76 31.00 1.13
C PHE A 439 -14.17 29.68 0.46
N PRO A 440 -14.32 29.65 -0.88
CA PRO A 440 -14.72 28.46 -1.63
C PRO A 440 -13.60 27.41 -1.70
N VAL A 441 -13.36 26.72 -0.58
CA VAL A 441 -12.38 25.65 -0.43
C VAL A 441 -12.98 24.33 -0.89
N PHE A 442 -12.47 23.77 -1.98
CA PHE A 442 -12.79 22.42 -2.43
C PHE A 442 -12.09 21.37 -1.56
N ALA A 443 -12.81 20.30 -1.24
CA ALA A 443 -12.23 19.12 -0.61
C ALA A 443 -11.44 18.30 -1.65
N THR A 444 -10.39 17.60 -1.21
CA THR A 444 -9.46 16.86 -2.07
C THR A 444 -9.49 15.37 -1.73
N ILE A 445 -9.67 14.52 -2.74
CA ILE A 445 -9.76 13.07 -2.62
C ILE A 445 -8.81 12.40 -3.60
N LEU A 446 -8.26 11.25 -3.23
CA LEU A 446 -7.52 10.39 -4.14
C LEU A 446 -8.42 9.20 -4.51
N GLU A 447 -8.82 9.09 -5.78
CA GLU A 447 -9.47 7.87 -6.27
C GLU A 447 -8.36 6.87 -6.63
N ALA A 448 -8.22 5.79 -5.88
CA ALA A 448 -7.18 4.79 -6.11
C ALA A 448 -7.49 3.98 -7.37
N ASN A 449 -6.54 3.90 -8.30
CA ASN A 449 -6.58 2.89 -9.36
C ASN A 449 -5.84 1.61 -8.93
N HIS A 450 -4.74 1.72 -8.20
CA HIS A 450 -3.98 0.58 -7.71
C HIS A 450 -3.39 0.86 -6.32
N LEU A 451 -3.32 -0.16 -5.48
CA LEU A 451 -2.83 -0.10 -4.10
C LEU A 451 -1.86 -1.25 -3.88
N VAL A 452 -0.61 -0.91 -3.59
CA VAL A 452 0.43 -1.84 -3.14
C VAL A 452 0.65 -1.62 -1.65
N LYS A 453 0.83 -2.66 -0.83
CA LYS A 453 1.37 -2.49 0.52
C LYS A 453 2.89 -2.65 0.48
N SER A 454 3.65 -1.81 1.17
CA SER A 454 5.12 -1.94 1.25
C SER A 454 5.55 -3.30 1.80
N HIS A 455 4.75 -3.89 2.69
CA HIS A 455 4.94 -5.25 3.19
C HIS A 455 4.49 -6.35 2.22
N ASP A 456 3.50 -6.10 1.37
CA ASP A 456 3.04 -7.08 0.37
C ASP A 456 3.96 -7.13 -0.86
N GLN A 457 4.84 -6.14 -1.06
CA GLN A 457 5.95 -6.27 -2.02
C GLN A 457 6.86 -7.49 -1.71
N LEU A 458 6.79 -8.07 -0.51
CA LEU A 458 7.47 -9.33 -0.16
C LEU A 458 6.70 -10.59 -0.57
N ALA A 459 5.36 -10.53 -0.61
CA ALA A 459 4.49 -11.65 -1.00
C ALA A 459 4.14 -11.62 -2.50
N GLY A 460 4.02 -10.42 -3.06
CA GLY A 460 3.72 -10.07 -4.44
C GLY A 460 4.92 -10.00 -5.38
N PHE A 461 6.11 -10.46 -4.96
CA PHE A 461 7.01 -11.09 -5.93
C PHE A 461 6.32 -12.37 -6.40
N HIS A 462 5.39 -12.22 -7.35
CA HIS A 462 4.71 -13.33 -8.02
C HIS A 462 5.76 -14.33 -8.45
N LEU A 463 5.79 -15.47 -7.76
CA LEU A 463 6.84 -16.46 -7.87
C LEU A 463 6.95 -16.91 -9.32
N THR A 464 7.95 -16.40 -10.04
CA THR A 464 8.09 -16.75 -11.45
C THR A 464 8.39 -18.24 -11.55
N GLU A 465 8.05 -18.87 -12.67
CA GLU A 465 8.39 -20.29 -12.83
C GLU A 465 9.92 -20.50 -12.74
N GLU A 466 10.70 -19.45 -12.99
CA GLU A 466 12.15 -19.38 -12.88
C GLU A 466 12.63 -19.22 -11.44
N ASP A 467 12.03 -18.32 -10.64
CA ASP A 467 12.26 -18.24 -9.19
C ASP A 467 11.98 -19.61 -8.55
N GLU A 468 10.85 -20.23 -8.90
CA GLU A 468 10.49 -21.55 -8.40
C GLU A 468 11.49 -22.62 -8.84
N ARG A 469 11.98 -22.56 -10.09
CA ARG A 469 13.01 -23.45 -10.63
C ARG A 469 14.36 -23.28 -9.93
N GLN A 470 14.78 -22.05 -9.62
CA GLN A 470 15.97 -21.74 -8.83
C GLN A 470 15.83 -22.24 -7.38
N ILE A 471 14.70 -21.98 -6.73
CA ILE A 471 14.39 -22.47 -5.37
C ILE A 471 14.42 -24.00 -5.32
N ARG A 472 13.83 -24.68 -6.31
CA ARG A 472 13.85 -26.15 -6.47
C ARG A 472 15.21 -26.73 -6.89
N ALA A 473 16.15 -25.91 -7.35
CA ALA A 473 17.53 -26.30 -7.59
C ALA A 473 18.33 -26.23 -6.28
N LEU A 474 18.31 -25.07 -5.61
CA LEU A 474 18.96 -24.85 -4.31
C LEU A 474 18.49 -25.84 -3.22
N SER A 475 17.21 -26.23 -3.24
CA SER A 475 16.67 -27.20 -2.27
C SER A 475 17.23 -28.63 -2.40
N ARG A 476 18.00 -28.92 -3.46
CA ARG A 476 18.64 -30.23 -3.68
C ARG A 476 20.05 -30.29 -3.10
N ASP A 477 20.63 -29.15 -2.71
CA ASP A 477 21.96 -29.11 -2.10
C ASP A 477 21.93 -29.75 -0.70
N PRO A 478 22.83 -30.72 -0.40
CA PRO A 478 22.87 -31.36 0.91
C PRO A 478 23.28 -30.42 2.06
N GLN A 479 23.80 -29.23 1.75
CA GLN A 479 24.20 -28.20 2.72
C GLN A 479 23.28 -26.97 2.71
N ILE A 480 22.07 -27.05 2.12
CA ILE A 480 21.13 -25.92 2.03
C ILE A 480 20.80 -25.29 3.38
N VAL A 481 20.66 -26.08 4.45
CA VAL A 481 20.38 -25.59 5.81
C VAL A 481 21.51 -24.68 6.30
N ASP A 482 22.76 -25.07 6.04
CA ASP A 482 23.94 -24.40 6.57
C ASP A 482 24.25 -23.15 5.72
N ARG A 483 23.97 -23.19 4.40
CA ARG A 483 23.90 -22.03 3.50
C ARG A 483 22.85 -21.00 3.94
N LEU A 484 21.63 -21.45 4.28
CA LEU A 484 20.57 -20.57 4.79
C LEU A 484 20.99 -19.88 6.11
N ILE A 485 21.60 -20.61 7.05
CA ILE A 485 22.07 -20.05 8.34
C ILE A 485 23.20 -19.04 8.12
N ALA A 486 24.16 -19.32 7.24
CA ALA A 486 25.23 -18.37 6.88
C ALA A 486 24.68 -17.09 6.22
N SER A 487 23.62 -17.23 5.42
CA SER A 487 22.92 -16.12 4.75
C SER A 487 22.06 -15.25 5.68
N MET A 488 21.84 -15.68 6.94
CA MET A 488 21.08 -14.91 7.93
C MET A 488 21.97 -13.85 8.60
N ALA A 489 21.48 -12.60 8.63
CA ALA A 489 22.16 -11.44 9.19
C ALA A 489 23.65 -11.36 8.77
N PRO A 490 23.94 -11.18 7.46
CA PRO A 490 25.31 -11.21 6.94
C PRO A 490 26.19 -10.09 7.52
N SER A 491 25.60 -9.03 8.07
CA SER A 491 26.26 -7.92 8.78
C SER A 491 26.71 -8.23 10.21
N ILE A 492 26.51 -9.47 10.70
CA ILE A 492 26.90 -9.91 12.05
C ILE A 492 27.78 -11.16 11.92
N TYR A 493 28.99 -11.07 12.47
CA TYR A 493 29.97 -12.15 12.51
C TYR A 493 29.67 -13.13 13.66
N GLY A 494 29.90 -14.43 13.42
CA GLY A 494 29.66 -15.49 14.40
C GLY A 494 28.18 -15.65 14.77
N HIS A 495 27.91 -15.96 16.04
CA HIS A 495 26.57 -16.17 16.63
C HIS A 495 25.68 -17.16 15.83
N GLU A 496 26.25 -18.26 15.36
CA GLU A 496 25.57 -19.29 14.57
C GLU A 496 24.35 -19.87 15.30
N ASP A 497 24.42 -20.06 16.63
CA ASP A 497 23.28 -20.45 17.48
C ASP A 497 22.07 -19.51 17.30
N VAL A 498 22.31 -18.19 17.32
CA VAL A 498 21.28 -17.15 17.21
C VAL A 498 20.73 -17.09 15.79
N LYS A 499 21.61 -17.18 14.77
CA LYS A 499 21.20 -17.25 13.37
C LYS A 499 20.33 -18.47 13.10
N THR A 500 20.69 -19.63 13.68
CA THR A 500 19.94 -20.89 13.59
C THR A 500 18.58 -20.78 14.26
N ALA A 501 18.52 -20.30 15.50
CA ALA A 501 17.25 -20.11 16.23
C ALA A 501 16.26 -19.22 15.48
N ILE A 502 16.77 -18.18 14.81
CA ILE A 502 15.95 -17.20 14.09
C ILE A 502 15.55 -17.72 12.69
N ALA A 503 16.42 -18.46 12.00
CA ALA A 503 16.03 -19.19 10.79
C ALA A 503 14.86 -20.13 11.11
N LEU A 504 14.98 -20.94 12.16
CA LEU A 504 13.93 -21.84 12.63
C LEU A 504 12.62 -21.10 12.96
N SER A 505 12.68 -19.95 13.62
CA SER A 505 11.50 -19.11 13.91
C SER A 505 10.86 -18.51 12.65
N LEU A 506 11.66 -18.08 11.66
CA LEU A 506 11.16 -17.57 10.39
C LEU A 506 10.45 -18.65 9.56
N PHE A 507 11.00 -19.85 9.43
CA PHE A 507 10.35 -20.96 8.71
C PHE A 507 9.16 -21.56 9.50
N GLY A 508 9.29 -21.69 10.82
CA GLY A 508 8.27 -22.20 11.75
C GLY A 508 7.90 -23.68 11.57
N GLY A 509 7.27 -24.28 12.58
CA GLY A 509 6.72 -25.64 12.48
C GLY A 509 5.37 -25.71 11.74
N VAL A 510 4.63 -26.81 11.91
CA VAL A 510 3.28 -27.00 11.35
C VAL A 510 2.24 -26.99 12.48
N SER A 511 1.30 -26.05 12.45
CA SER A 511 0.16 -26.05 13.36
C SER A 511 -0.78 -27.20 13.04
N LYS A 512 -1.22 -27.95 14.06
CA LYS A 512 -1.98 -29.21 13.90
C LYS A 512 -3.27 -29.18 14.69
N GLU A 513 -4.37 -29.54 14.05
CA GLU A 513 -5.65 -29.75 14.74
C GLU A 513 -5.79 -31.23 15.08
N ALA A 514 -5.74 -31.55 16.38
CA ALA A 514 -6.07 -32.89 16.86
C ALA A 514 -7.58 -33.12 16.76
N GLN A 515 -8.00 -34.33 16.38
CA GLN A 515 -9.38 -34.69 16.04
C GLN A 515 -10.39 -34.38 17.16
N GLY A 516 -10.96 -33.17 17.14
CA GLY A 516 -12.18 -32.82 17.87
C GLY A 516 -12.16 -31.59 18.77
N LYS A 517 -11.00 -30.98 19.14
CA LYS A 517 -10.98 -29.69 19.88
C LYS A 517 -9.64 -28.98 20.13
N MET A 518 -8.49 -29.65 20.03
CA MET A 518 -7.20 -29.06 20.46
C MET A 518 -6.30 -28.73 19.27
N SER A 519 -6.01 -27.44 19.09
CA SER A 519 -5.00 -26.93 18.16
C SER A 519 -3.63 -26.89 18.83
N ILE A 520 -2.68 -27.66 18.32
CA ILE A 520 -1.27 -27.60 18.71
C ILE A 520 -0.59 -26.50 17.88
N ARG A 521 -0.04 -25.49 18.56
CA ARG A 521 0.77 -24.42 17.98
C ARG A 521 1.95 -24.97 17.18
N GLY A 522 2.15 -24.48 15.96
CA GLY A 522 3.34 -24.74 15.14
C GLY A 522 4.45 -23.68 15.27
N ASP A 523 4.13 -22.48 15.71
CA ASP A 523 5.07 -21.35 15.78
C ASP A 523 6.16 -21.54 16.85
N ILE A 524 7.39 -21.14 16.51
CA ILE A 524 8.59 -21.30 17.36
C ILE A 524 8.95 -19.96 18.00
N ASN A 525 8.88 -19.91 19.33
CA ASN A 525 9.21 -18.71 20.10
C ASN A 525 10.68 -18.71 20.54
N VAL A 526 11.38 -17.58 20.37
CA VAL A 526 12.81 -17.43 20.65
C VAL A 526 13.04 -16.29 21.66
N LEU A 527 13.85 -16.54 22.69
CA LEU A 527 14.32 -15.51 23.62
C LEU A 527 15.83 -15.30 23.47
N LEU A 528 16.23 -14.09 23.10
CA LEU A 528 17.62 -13.62 23.01
C LEU A 528 18.00 -12.90 24.30
N LEU A 529 18.62 -13.61 25.23
CA LEU A 529 19.23 -13.02 26.42
C LEU A 529 20.72 -12.76 26.16
N GLY A 530 21.24 -11.63 26.64
CA GLY A 530 22.68 -11.40 26.63
C GLY A 530 23.07 -9.99 27.06
N ASP A 531 24.37 -9.76 27.13
CA ASP A 531 24.95 -8.49 27.57
C ASP A 531 24.59 -7.32 26.60
N PRO A 532 24.50 -6.06 27.07
CA PRO A 532 24.27 -4.92 26.19
C PRO A 532 25.44 -4.75 25.21
N GLY A 533 25.14 -4.34 23.97
CA GLY A 533 26.13 -4.23 22.89
C GLY A 533 26.26 -5.46 22.00
N THR A 534 25.73 -6.63 22.40
CA THR A 534 25.78 -7.91 21.65
C THR A 534 24.89 -7.99 20.39
N ALA A 535 24.72 -6.87 19.68
CA ALA A 535 23.97 -6.71 18.42
C ALA A 535 22.48 -7.16 18.39
N LYS A 536 21.90 -7.70 19.48
CA LYS A 536 20.51 -8.24 19.56
C LYS A 536 19.46 -7.38 18.85
N SER A 537 19.43 -6.08 19.09
CA SER A 537 18.45 -5.16 18.47
C SER A 537 18.63 -4.99 16.95
N GLN A 538 19.86 -5.15 16.43
CA GLN A 538 20.13 -5.18 14.99
C GLN A 538 19.69 -6.51 14.37
N VAL A 539 19.80 -7.61 15.12
CA VAL A 539 19.26 -8.91 14.73
C VAL A 539 17.73 -8.82 14.57
N LEU A 540 17.01 -8.22 15.53
CA LEU A 540 15.56 -7.98 15.41
C LEU A 540 15.21 -7.14 14.17
N LYS A 541 15.92 -6.02 13.93
CA LYS A 541 15.73 -5.16 12.74
C LYS A 541 16.08 -5.81 11.41
N TYR A 542 16.87 -6.88 11.41
CA TYR A 542 17.07 -7.73 10.23
C TYR A 542 15.85 -8.63 10.02
N VAL A 543 15.35 -9.29 11.08
CA VAL A 543 14.13 -10.14 11.02
C VAL A 543 12.91 -9.34 10.54
N GLU A 544 12.77 -8.09 11.01
CA GLU A 544 11.73 -7.13 10.59
C GLU A 544 11.67 -6.96 9.06
N LYS A 545 12.82 -6.94 8.39
CA LYS A 545 12.94 -6.76 6.93
C LYS A 545 12.85 -8.07 6.14
N THR A 546 13.21 -9.19 6.78
CA THR A 546 13.27 -10.51 6.14
C THR A 546 11.94 -11.28 6.26
N ALA A 547 11.17 -11.06 7.32
CA ALA A 547 9.87 -11.69 7.53
C ALA A 547 8.80 -11.14 6.56
N HIS A 548 7.92 -12.02 6.08
CA HIS A 548 6.78 -11.69 5.22
C HIS A 548 5.73 -10.79 5.91
N ARG A 549 5.60 -10.89 7.23
CA ARG A 549 4.75 -10.05 8.08
C ARG A 549 5.41 -9.95 9.46
N ALA A 550 5.90 -8.78 9.83
CA ALA A 550 6.46 -8.50 11.15
C ALA A 550 5.86 -7.23 11.76
N VAL A 551 5.80 -7.19 13.09
CA VAL A 551 5.49 -5.99 13.86
C VAL A 551 6.54 -5.83 14.94
N PHE A 552 7.23 -4.68 14.94
CA PHE A 552 8.23 -4.34 15.95
C PHE A 552 7.61 -3.59 17.13
N ALA A 553 7.95 -4.03 18.34
CA ALA A 553 7.52 -3.47 19.60
C ALA A 553 8.71 -3.33 20.56
N THR A 554 8.63 -2.35 21.46
CA THR A 554 9.60 -2.16 22.56
C THR A 554 8.87 -2.28 23.89
N GLY A 555 9.44 -3.00 24.86
CA GLY A 555 8.79 -3.34 26.13
C GLY A 555 8.31 -2.15 26.96
N GLN A 556 8.90 -0.96 26.77
CA GLN A 556 8.44 0.27 27.44
C GLN A 556 7.30 1.00 26.69
N GLY A 557 7.24 0.89 25.37
CA GLY A 557 6.16 1.49 24.56
C GLY A 557 4.95 0.56 24.34
N ALA A 558 5.15 -0.74 24.50
CA ALA A 558 4.18 -1.79 24.20
C ALA A 558 3.24 -2.08 25.37
N SER A 559 2.36 -1.13 25.70
CA SER A 559 1.27 -1.37 26.67
C SER A 559 0.36 -2.54 26.26
N ALA A 560 -0.27 -3.20 27.23
CA ALA A 560 -1.22 -4.29 27.02
C ALA A 560 -2.30 -3.94 25.99
N VAL A 561 -2.77 -2.69 25.95
CA VAL A 561 -3.76 -2.22 24.98
C VAL A 561 -3.18 -2.20 23.56
N GLY A 562 -1.95 -1.69 23.39
CA GLY A 562 -1.23 -1.68 22.12
C GLY A 562 -0.77 -3.06 21.64
N LEU A 563 -0.60 -4.03 22.55
CA LEU A 563 -0.26 -5.41 22.21
C LEU A 563 -1.48 -6.27 21.85
N THR A 564 -2.60 -6.10 22.56
CA THR A 564 -3.80 -6.95 22.43
C THR A 564 -4.78 -6.41 21.38
N ALA A 565 -5.78 -5.63 21.81
CA ALA A 565 -6.60 -4.77 20.99
C ALA A 565 -7.35 -3.74 21.86
N SER A 566 -7.53 -2.54 21.34
CA SER A 566 -8.37 -1.49 21.91
C SER A 566 -9.82 -1.67 21.49
N VAL A 567 -10.75 -1.21 22.34
CA VAL A 567 -12.05 -0.73 21.85
C VAL A 567 -11.95 0.79 21.76
N ARG A 568 -12.23 1.35 20.58
CA ARG A 568 -12.25 2.79 20.31
C ARG A 568 -13.66 3.19 19.91
N ARG A 569 -14.03 4.46 20.12
CA ARG A 569 -15.25 5.02 19.55
C ARG A 569 -14.89 5.80 18.29
N ASP A 570 -15.49 5.46 17.15
CA ASP A 570 -15.27 6.22 15.91
C ASP A 570 -15.97 7.59 15.99
N PRO A 571 -15.31 8.72 15.70
CA PRO A 571 -15.93 10.04 15.77
C PRO A 571 -16.97 10.31 14.66
N SER A 572 -16.96 9.55 13.56
CA SER A 572 -17.87 9.74 12.41
C SER A 572 -19.20 8.99 12.61
N THR A 573 -19.15 7.70 12.92
CA THR A 573 -20.35 6.86 13.14
C THR A 573 -20.80 6.84 14.59
N SER A 574 -19.98 7.32 15.53
CA SER A 574 -20.17 7.24 16.98
C SER A 574 -20.21 5.81 17.58
N GLU A 575 -19.94 4.78 16.79
CA GLU A 575 -19.99 3.38 17.22
C GLU A 575 -18.69 2.91 17.92
N TRP A 576 -18.78 1.80 18.65
CA TRP A 576 -17.62 1.17 19.28
C TRP A 576 -16.98 0.17 18.31
N THR A 577 -15.75 0.45 17.89
CA THR A 577 -14.96 -0.37 16.97
C THR A 577 -13.80 -1.06 17.72
N LEU A 578 -13.35 -2.21 17.21
CA LEU A 578 -12.16 -2.90 17.70
C LEU A 578 -10.95 -2.51 16.83
N GLU A 579 -9.88 -2.06 17.47
CA GLU A 579 -8.58 -1.79 16.85
C GLU A 579 -7.59 -2.86 17.30
N GLY A 580 -7.13 -3.71 16.37
CA GLY A 580 -6.15 -4.75 16.65
C GLY A 580 -4.80 -4.18 17.10
N GLY A 581 -4.29 -4.68 18.22
CA GLY A 581 -2.93 -4.41 18.68
C GLY A 581 -1.88 -5.27 17.97
N ALA A 582 -0.61 -5.08 18.31
CA ALA A 582 0.54 -5.65 17.62
C ALA A 582 0.47 -7.18 17.41
N LEU A 583 -0.05 -7.95 18.37
CA LEU A 583 -0.16 -9.42 18.25
C LEU A 583 -1.23 -9.86 17.23
N VAL A 584 -2.30 -9.08 17.07
CA VAL A 584 -3.35 -9.30 16.07
C VAL A 584 -2.88 -8.79 14.69
N LEU A 585 -2.17 -7.65 14.68
CA LEU A 585 -1.48 -7.14 13.50
C LEU A 585 -0.32 -8.03 13.03
N ALA A 586 0.16 -8.98 13.86
CA ALA A 586 1.18 -9.97 13.54
C ALA A 586 0.66 -11.41 13.30
N ASP A 587 -0.65 -11.65 13.14
CA ASP A 587 -1.17 -13.02 12.90
C ASP A 587 -0.58 -13.70 11.64
N ARG A 588 -0.20 -14.97 11.77
CA ARG A 588 0.64 -15.74 10.82
C ARG A 588 2.01 -15.11 10.51
N GLY A 589 2.44 -14.13 11.29
CA GLY A 589 3.70 -13.39 11.18
C GLY A 589 4.61 -13.58 12.39
N THR A 590 5.56 -12.66 12.52
CA THR A 590 6.51 -12.63 13.65
C THR A 590 6.33 -11.34 14.45
N CYS A 591 6.07 -11.44 15.75
CA CYS A 591 6.09 -10.30 16.66
C CYS A 591 7.50 -10.17 17.26
N LEU A 592 8.09 -8.98 17.12
CA LEU A 592 9.45 -8.67 17.58
C LEU A 592 9.33 -7.77 18.81
N ILE A 593 9.89 -8.20 19.95
CA ILE A 593 9.82 -7.43 21.20
C ILE A 593 11.24 -7.17 21.71
N ASP A 594 11.71 -5.93 21.62
CA ASP A 594 12.98 -5.52 22.25
C ASP A 594 12.74 -5.02 23.69
N GLU A 595 13.74 -5.13 24.55
CA GLU A 595 13.68 -4.80 25.99
C GLU A 595 12.53 -5.48 26.76
N PHE A 596 12.30 -6.77 26.47
CA PHE A 596 11.23 -7.59 27.06
C PHE A 596 11.29 -7.68 28.60
N ASP A 597 12.47 -7.47 29.20
CA ASP A 597 12.65 -7.33 30.64
C ASP A 597 11.85 -6.15 31.25
N LYS A 598 11.76 -5.01 30.54
CA LYS A 598 11.17 -3.76 31.06
C LYS A 598 9.64 -3.66 30.94
N MET A 599 8.97 -4.74 30.55
CA MET A 599 7.51 -4.78 30.38
C MET A 599 6.74 -4.81 31.71
N ASN A 600 5.57 -4.17 31.78
CA ASN A 600 4.73 -4.17 32.98
C ASN A 600 4.01 -5.53 33.16
N ASP A 601 3.69 -5.90 34.40
CA ASP A 601 3.03 -7.19 34.67
C ASP A 601 1.64 -7.36 34.04
N GLN A 602 0.92 -6.27 33.75
CA GLN A 602 -0.36 -6.29 33.01
C GLN A 602 -0.16 -6.66 31.53
N ASP A 603 0.99 -6.32 30.97
CA ASP A 603 1.38 -6.63 29.60
C ASP A 603 1.86 -8.10 29.52
N ARG A 604 2.61 -8.54 30.55
CA ARG A 604 3.06 -9.94 30.71
C ARG A 604 1.89 -10.94 30.83
N THR A 605 0.81 -10.62 31.56
CA THR A 605 -0.38 -11.50 31.63
C THR A 605 -1.14 -11.58 30.30
N SER A 606 -1.18 -10.49 29.54
CA SER A 606 -1.79 -10.47 28.21
C SER A 606 -1.04 -11.36 27.21
N ILE A 607 0.30 -11.35 27.26
CA ILE A 607 1.15 -12.22 26.45
C ILE A 607 0.99 -13.70 26.82
N HIS A 608 0.71 -14.04 28.08
CA HIS A 608 0.49 -15.43 28.50
C HIS A 608 -0.70 -16.11 27.79
N GLU A 609 -1.77 -15.38 27.50
CA GLU A 609 -2.94 -15.92 26.77
C GLU A 609 -2.56 -16.20 25.31
N ALA A 610 -1.96 -15.21 24.64
CA ALA A 610 -1.54 -15.31 23.24
C ALA A 610 -0.49 -16.40 22.99
N MET A 611 0.52 -16.53 23.87
CA MET A 611 1.56 -17.57 23.73
C MET A 611 1.04 -19.00 23.91
N GLU A 612 -0.01 -19.20 24.71
CA GLU A 612 -0.58 -20.52 25.01
C GLU A 612 -1.65 -20.93 24.00
N GLN A 613 -2.63 -20.05 23.76
CA GLN A 613 -3.85 -20.37 23.02
C GLN A 613 -3.83 -19.84 21.58
N GLN A 614 -2.89 -18.95 21.25
CA GLN A 614 -2.85 -18.20 19.98
C GLN A 614 -4.14 -17.42 19.69
N THR A 615 -4.84 -17.05 20.75
CA THR A 615 -6.06 -16.24 20.75
C THR A 615 -6.01 -15.21 21.87
N ILE A 616 -6.76 -14.13 21.72
CA ILE A 616 -6.91 -13.07 22.71
C ILE A 616 -8.41 -12.84 22.91
N SER A 617 -8.91 -13.07 24.12
CA SER A 617 -10.31 -12.87 24.50
C SER A 617 -10.55 -11.46 25.02
N ILE A 618 -11.60 -10.81 24.53
CA ILE A 618 -11.91 -9.41 24.84
C ILE A 618 -13.38 -9.32 25.22
N SER A 619 -13.62 -8.78 26.42
CA SER A 619 -14.95 -8.50 26.98
C SER A 619 -14.97 -7.06 27.48
N LYS A 620 -15.12 -6.09 26.56
CA LYS A 620 -15.02 -4.65 26.85
C LYS A 620 -16.10 -3.88 26.08
N ALA A 621 -16.68 -2.84 26.70
CA ALA A 621 -17.70 -1.97 26.11
C ALA A 621 -18.92 -2.70 25.47
N GLY A 622 -19.30 -3.86 26.01
CA GLY A 622 -20.41 -4.69 25.48
C GLY A 622 -20.01 -5.62 24.33
N ILE A 623 -18.80 -5.51 23.80
CA ILE A 623 -18.24 -6.41 22.79
C ILE A 623 -17.58 -7.59 23.51
N VAL A 624 -18.04 -8.81 23.20
CA VAL A 624 -17.48 -10.08 23.69
C VAL A 624 -17.02 -10.90 22.48
N THR A 625 -15.72 -10.92 22.22
CA THR A 625 -15.12 -11.53 21.03
C THR A 625 -13.76 -12.14 21.35
N SER A 626 -13.38 -13.21 20.65
CA SER A 626 -12.01 -13.71 20.62
C SER A 626 -11.36 -13.41 19.27
N LEU A 627 -10.15 -12.86 19.30
CA LEU A 627 -9.33 -12.58 18.12
C LEU A 627 -8.22 -13.65 17.99
N GLN A 628 -7.84 -13.99 16.77
CA GLN A 628 -6.70 -14.89 16.52
C GLN A 628 -5.39 -14.09 16.50
N ALA A 629 -4.35 -14.64 17.12
CA ALA A 629 -3.03 -14.02 17.30
C ALA A 629 -1.92 -15.08 17.14
N ARG A 630 -1.94 -15.82 16.02
CA ARG A 630 -0.95 -16.89 15.73
C ARG A 630 0.36 -16.29 15.25
N CYS A 631 1.15 -15.78 16.18
CA CYS A 631 2.44 -15.18 15.88
C CYS A 631 3.58 -15.97 16.53
N ALA A 632 4.72 -16.05 15.84
CA ALA A 632 5.98 -16.41 16.46
C ALA A 632 6.52 -15.18 17.20
N ILE A 633 6.89 -15.32 18.48
CA ILE A 633 7.47 -14.24 19.27
C ILE A 633 8.99 -14.39 19.30
N VAL A 634 9.71 -13.39 18.80
CA VAL A 634 11.16 -13.24 18.97
C VAL A 634 11.38 -12.06 19.91
N ALA A 635 11.79 -12.37 21.15
CA ALA A 635 12.03 -11.39 22.18
C ALA A 635 13.52 -11.20 22.44
N ALA A 636 13.97 -9.96 22.65
CA ALA A 636 15.28 -9.65 23.20
C ALA A 636 15.13 -9.13 24.64
N ALA A 637 15.98 -9.62 25.53
CA ALA A 637 16.01 -9.23 26.94
C ALA A 637 17.45 -8.99 27.43
N ASN A 638 17.58 -8.19 28.48
CA ASN A 638 18.84 -7.94 29.17
C ASN A 638 18.90 -8.68 30.53
N PRO A 639 20.08 -9.14 30.98
CA PRO A 639 20.24 -9.70 32.31
C PRO A 639 20.19 -8.61 33.39
N ILE A 640 19.72 -8.98 34.59
CA ILE A 640 19.68 -8.10 35.76
C ILE A 640 21.10 -7.60 36.06
N GLY A 641 21.26 -6.28 36.26
CA GLY A 641 22.56 -5.65 36.47
C GLY A 641 23.42 -5.49 35.21
N GLY A 642 22.90 -5.81 34.02
CA GLY A 642 23.54 -5.52 32.73
C GLY A 642 24.72 -6.40 32.36
N ARG A 643 25.04 -7.46 33.12
CA ARG A 643 25.99 -8.52 32.72
C ARG A 643 25.52 -9.92 33.14
N TYR A 644 25.67 -10.93 32.28
CA TYR A 644 25.20 -12.30 32.53
C TYR A 644 26.12 -13.10 33.46
N ASN A 645 25.70 -13.29 34.72
CA ASN A 645 26.45 -14.03 35.72
C ASN A 645 26.29 -15.56 35.58
N GLY A 646 27.19 -16.21 34.83
CA GLY A 646 27.19 -17.66 34.59
C GLY A 646 27.42 -18.59 35.81
N THR A 647 27.59 -18.03 37.01
CA THR A 647 27.65 -18.76 38.30
C THR A 647 26.27 -18.97 38.92
N ILE A 648 25.33 -18.07 38.64
CA ILE A 648 23.96 -18.01 39.16
C ILE A 648 23.03 -18.79 38.20
N PRO A 649 21.96 -19.46 38.68
CA PRO A 649 20.99 -20.08 37.78
C PRO A 649 20.26 -19.05 36.91
N PHE A 650 19.91 -19.44 35.68
CA PHE A 650 19.21 -18.59 34.70
C PHE A 650 18.00 -17.83 35.28
N SER A 651 17.16 -18.48 36.10
CA SER A 651 15.97 -17.90 36.74
C SER A 651 16.23 -16.87 37.85
N HIS A 652 17.49 -16.58 38.18
CA HIS A 652 17.89 -15.44 39.02
C HIS A 652 18.69 -14.37 38.26
N ASN A 653 19.05 -14.63 36.99
CA ASN A 653 19.73 -13.66 36.12
C ASN A 653 18.75 -12.80 35.30
N VAL A 654 17.46 -13.12 35.29
CA VAL A 654 16.43 -12.46 34.48
C VAL A 654 15.15 -12.27 35.30
N GLU A 655 14.50 -11.13 35.18
CA GLU A 655 13.25 -10.81 35.89
C GLU A 655 12.01 -11.39 35.17
N LEU A 656 12.03 -12.69 34.90
CA LEU A 656 10.96 -13.40 34.20
C LEU A 656 10.45 -14.59 35.00
N THR A 657 9.12 -14.75 35.04
CA THR A 657 8.48 -15.86 35.74
C THR A 657 8.62 -17.17 34.95
N GLU A 658 8.71 -18.31 35.65
CA GLU A 658 8.82 -19.64 35.02
C GLU A 658 7.69 -19.95 34.01
N PRO A 659 6.43 -19.50 34.21
CA PRO A 659 5.38 -19.61 33.19
C PRO A 659 5.64 -18.83 31.90
N ILE A 660 6.47 -17.78 31.89
CA ILE A 660 6.89 -17.10 30.64
C ILE A 660 7.96 -17.97 29.97
N LEU A 661 9.00 -18.31 30.72
CA LEU A 661 10.16 -19.03 30.20
C LEU A 661 9.76 -20.38 29.58
N SER A 662 8.84 -21.12 30.22
CA SER A 662 8.26 -22.38 29.72
C SER A 662 7.41 -22.27 28.44
N ARG A 663 7.34 -21.10 27.78
CA ARG A 663 6.63 -20.88 26.52
C ARG A 663 7.53 -20.40 25.37
N PHE A 664 8.80 -20.12 25.68
CA PHE A 664 9.86 -19.98 24.69
C PHE A 664 10.41 -21.37 24.36
N ASP A 665 10.50 -21.68 23.06
CA ASP A 665 10.96 -22.98 22.57
C ASP A 665 12.49 -23.03 22.47
N ILE A 666 13.14 -21.89 22.22
CA ILE A 666 14.60 -21.74 22.14
C ILE A 666 15.05 -20.57 23.03
N LEU A 667 16.04 -20.82 23.89
CA LEU A 667 16.70 -19.83 24.74
C LEU A 667 18.15 -19.62 24.26
N CYS A 668 18.48 -18.45 23.72
CA CYS A 668 19.84 -18.11 23.33
C CYS A 668 20.47 -17.22 24.41
N VAL A 669 21.58 -17.65 25.00
CA VAL A 669 22.34 -16.85 26.00
C VAL A 669 23.65 -16.38 25.38
N VAL A 670 23.63 -15.19 24.80
CA VAL A 670 24.84 -14.52 24.30
C VAL A 670 25.63 -13.96 25.49
N ARG A 671 26.94 -14.24 25.53
CA ARG A 671 27.84 -13.82 26.60
C ARG A 671 29.04 -13.12 25.98
N ASP A 672 29.37 -11.92 26.46
CA ASP A 672 30.56 -11.17 26.08
C ASP A 672 31.79 -11.69 26.84
N THR A 673 32.64 -12.46 26.16
CA THR A 673 33.90 -12.99 26.72
C THR A 673 35.09 -12.57 25.85
N VAL A 674 35.91 -11.66 26.38
CA VAL A 674 37.10 -11.10 25.72
C VAL A 674 38.05 -12.21 25.26
N ASN A 675 38.21 -12.35 23.95
CA ASN A 675 38.97 -13.41 23.28
C ASN A 675 39.75 -12.77 22.11
N PRO A 676 41.07 -12.52 22.23
CA PRO A 676 41.79 -11.64 21.31
C PRO A 676 41.77 -12.11 19.85
N ASP A 677 41.71 -13.43 19.60
CA ASP A 677 41.61 -14.00 18.25
C ASP A 677 40.22 -13.86 17.60
N GLU A 678 39.17 -13.71 18.41
CA GLU A 678 37.79 -13.48 17.96
C GLU A 678 37.54 -11.98 17.82
N ASP A 679 37.98 -11.18 18.80
CA ASP A 679 37.97 -9.72 18.77
C ASP A 679 38.70 -9.18 17.53
N ALA A 680 39.86 -9.76 17.18
CA ALA A 680 40.61 -9.38 15.98
C ALA A 680 39.91 -9.75 14.65
N ARG A 681 39.04 -10.77 14.64
CA ARG A 681 38.20 -11.11 13.46
C ARG A 681 36.99 -10.20 13.38
N LEU A 682 36.31 -9.99 14.50
CA LEU A 682 35.18 -9.08 14.62
C LEU A 682 35.56 -7.66 14.22
N ALA A 683 36.70 -7.15 14.70
CA ALA A 683 37.20 -5.82 14.34
C ALA A 683 37.48 -5.68 12.84
N LYS A 684 38.14 -6.66 12.21
CA LYS A 684 38.37 -6.68 10.75
C LYS A 684 37.05 -6.69 9.98
N PHE A 685 36.11 -7.52 10.41
CA PHE A 685 34.78 -7.64 9.80
C PHE A 685 33.96 -6.35 9.93
N VAL A 686 33.98 -5.69 11.09
CA VAL A 686 33.29 -4.41 11.32
C VAL A 686 33.92 -3.28 10.48
N VAL A 687 35.24 -3.24 10.34
CA VAL A 687 35.93 -2.26 9.47
C VAL A 687 35.57 -2.47 8.00
N ASP A 688 35.56 -3.71 7.50
CA ASP A 688 35.13 -4.04 6.14
C ASP A 688 33.64 -3.68 5.93
N SER A 689 32.77 -4.05 6.87
CA SER A 689 31.34 -3.68 6.86
C SER A 689 31.12 -2.15 6.76
N HIS A 690 31.84 -1.35 7.55
CA HIS A 690 31.80 0.12 7.44
C HIS A 690 32.40 0.64 6.13
N SER A 691 33.47 0.02 5.62
CA SER A 691 34.07 0.38 4.33
C SER A 691 33.15 0.10 3.14
N ARG A 692 32.25 -0.90 3.25
CA ARG A 692 31.20 -1.20 2.26
C ARG A 692 29.94 -0.36 2.45
N ALA A 693 29.59 -0.02 3.70
CA ALA A 693 28.41 0.78 4.02
C ALA A 693 28.57 2.26 3.63
N ASN A 694 29.80 2.78 3.69
CA ASN A 694 30.14 4.03 3.02
C ASN A 694 30.05 3.83 1.50
N ARG A 695 29.02 4.40 0.86
CA ARG A 695 28.98 4.54 -0.60
C ARG A 695 30.30 5.17 -1.07
N PRO A 696 30.86 4.74 -2.22
CA PRO A 696 31.91 5.53 -2.85
C PRO A 696 31.39 6.96 -3.04
N ARG A 697 32.22 7.97 -2.75
CA ARG A 697 31.91 9.34 -3.14
C ARG A 697 31.59 9.35 -4.65
N PRO A 698 30.58 10.09 -5.12
CA PRO A 698 30.50 10.38 -6.54
C PRO A 698 31.85 11.00 -6.95
N GLN A 699 32.45 10.49 -8.02
CA GLN A 699 33.71 11.03 -8.50
C GLN A 699 33.43 12.43 -9.04
N THR A 700 33.72 13.46 -8.23
CA THR A 700 33.74 14.84 -8.68
C THR A 700 34.75 14.94 -9.81
N TYR A 701 34.32 15.40 -10.98
CA TYR A 701 35.18 15.57 -12.15
C TYR A 701 36.18 16.72 -11.93
N GLU A 702 37.26 16.47 -11.18
CA GLU A 702 38.35 17.42 -11.00
C GLU A 702 39.22 17.52 -12.28
N PHE A 703 38.89 18.51 -13.09
CA PHE A 703 39.55 18.87 -14.32
C PHE A 703 40.94 19.49 -14.03
N GLY A 704 42.01 18.67 -13.92
CA GLY A 704 43.27 19.17 -13.34
C GLY A 704 44.57 18.37 -13.52
N ASN A 705 45.04 18.19 -14.76
CA ASN A 705 46.44 17.97 -15.16
C ASN A 705 47.38 17.11 -14.26
N ARG A 706 47.78 15.93 -14.75
CA ARG A 706 49.21 15.53 -14.75
C ARG A 706 49.58 14.59 -15.91
N VAL A 707 50.76 14.88 -16.46
CA VAL A 707 51.38 14.38 -17.70
C VAL A 707 51.33 12.84 -17.88
N PRO A 708 51.05 12.31 -19.09
CA PRO A 708 51.14 10.89 -19.40
C PRO A 708 52.59 10.44 -19.62
N GLN A 709 52.93 9.21 -19.22
CA GLN A 709 54.13 8.53 -19.72
C GLN A 709 53.85 7.05 -20.01
N GLN A 710 54.11 6.69 -21.26
CA GLN A 710 53.76 5.43 -21.94
C GLN A 710 54.36 4.18 -21.27
N VAL A 711 53.58 3.08 -21.25
CA VAL A 711 54.03 1.76 -21.72
C VAL A 711 52.86 1.11 -22.49
N SER A 712 53.19 0.34 -23.53
CA SER A 712 52.38 -0.27 -24.58
C SER A 712 51.00 -0.85 -24.26
N ASP A 713 50.14 -0.72 -25.26
CA ASP A 713 48.95 -1.53 -25.56
C ASP A 713 49.26 -3.03 -25.67
N GLU A 714 48.31 -3.87 -25.25
CA GLU A 714 47.73 -4.99 -26.01
C GLU A 714 46.42 -5.42 -25.29
N ASP A 715 45.57 -6.21 -25.95
CA ASP A 715 44.26 -6.72 -25.48
C ASP A 715 43.14 -5.69 -25.18
N GLN A 716 42.38 -5.34 -26.22
CA GLN A 716 40.94 -4.98 -26.14
C GLN A 716 40.13 -5.87 -27.09
N ASP A 717 38.83 -6.00 -26.80
CA ASP A 717 37.75 -6.62 -27.61
C ASP A 717 37.68 -8.17 -27.70
N GLU A 718 37.14 -8.81 -26.66
CA GLU A 718 35.97 -9.74 -26.74
C GLU A 718 35.41 -10.05 -25.32
N GLU A 719 34.23 -10.71 -25.22
CA GLU A 719 33.40 -10.93 -24.00
C GLU A 719 32.85 -9.62 -23.37
N MET A 720 31.56 -9.29 -23.32
CA MET A 720 30.26 -9.99 -23.42
C MET A 720 29.95 -11.02 -22.32
N ASP A 721 29.08 -10.60 -21.39
CA ASP A 721 28.38 -11.32 -20.32
C ASP A 721 29.21 -12.28 -19.42
N GLY A 722 29.35 -11.91 -18.14
CA GLY A 722 30.22 -12.62 -17.20
C GLY A 722 30.02 -12.24 -15.74
N THR A 723 28.88 -12.62 -15.15
CA THR A 723 28.69 -12.50 -13.68
C THR A 723 29.55 -13.52 -12.94
N GLN A 724 30.75 -13.12 -12.52
CA GLN A 724 31.61 -13.91 -11.62
C GLN A 724 32.18 -13.05 -10.46
N PRO A 725 31.74 -13.26 -9.21
CA PRO A 725 32.49 -12.86 -8.03
C PRO A 725 33.78 -13.69 -7.95
N GLY A 726 34.94 -13.04 -7.82
CA GLY A 726 36.25 -13.68 -7.95
C GLY A 726 36.49 -14.87 -7.01
N ALA A 727 36.96 -15.99 -7.58
CA ALA A 727 37.20 -17.25 -6.87
C ALA A 727 38.47 -17.22 -5.98
N SER A 728 38.42 -16.51 -4.85
CA SER A 728 39.55 -16.43 -3.90
C SER A 728 39.14 -16.40 -2.41
N ALA A 729 38.21 -17.28 -2.00
CA ALA A 729 37.81 -17.44 -0.59
C ALA A 729 37.44 -18.90 -0.24
N ALA A 730 38.38 -19.83 -0.39
CA ALA A 730 38.16 -21.25 -0.09
C ALA A 730 37.78 -21.47 1.39
N GLY A 731 36.49 -21.70 1.65
CA GLY A 731 35.91 -21.86 2.99
C GLY A 731 34.79 -20.87 3.33
N ALA A 732 34.56 -19.82 2.52
CA ALA A 732 33.37 -18.99 2.64
C ALA A 732 32.14 -19.74 2.11
N VAL A 733 31.14 -19.96 2.97
CA VAL A 733 29.85 -20.51 2.55
C VAL A 733 29.16 -19.51 1.63
N GLU A 734 28.79 -19.97 0.43
CA GLU A 734 28.14 -19.17 -0.60
C GLU A 734 26.82 -18.56 -0.09
N GLN A 735 26.75 -17.23 -0.07
CA GLN A 735 25.62 -16.49 0.52
C GLN A 735 24.49 -16.33 -0.50
N ILE A 736 23.26 -16.58 -0.07
CA ILE A 736 22.08 -16.50 -0.93
C ILE A 736 21.66 -15.03 -1.06
N PRO A 737 21.31 -14.53 -2.26
CA PRO A 737 20.76 -13.18 -2.42
C PRO A 737 19.55 -12.96 -1.52
N GLN A 738 19.52 -11.82 -0.83
CA GLN A 738 18.52 -11.54 0.23
C GLN A 738 17.07 -11.54 -0.29
N GLU A 739 16.85 -11.19 -1.55
CA GLU A 739 15.54 -11.29 -2.20
C GLU A 739 15.12 -12.74 -2.43
N LEU A 740 16.02 -13.57 -2.96
CA LEU A 740 15.78 -15.01 -3.17
C LEU A 740 15.57 -15.74 -1.84
N LEU A 741 16.30 -15.36 -0.77
CA LEU A 741 16.07 -15.85 0.59
C LEU A 741 14.65 -15.54 1.10
N ARG A 742 14.13 -14.33 0.84
CA ARG A 742 12.76 -13.93 1.23
C ARG A 742 11.70 -14.72 0.44
N LYS A 743 11.88 -14.87 -0.88
CA LYS A 743 11.03 -15.73 -1.74
C LYS A 743 11.05 -17.20 -1.26
N TYR A 744 12.22 -17.73 -0.90
CA TYR A 744 12.40 -19.09 -0.39
C TYR A 744 11.65 -19.32 0.94
N ILE A 745 11.75 -18.37 1.89
CA ILE A 745 11.02 -18.44 3.17
C ILE A 745 9.50 -18.43 2.96
N LEU A 746 9.00 -17.57 2.07
CA LEU A 746 7.57 -17.53 1.71
C LEU A 746 7.11 -18.87 1.12
N TYR A 747 7.79 -19.33 0.06
CA TYR A 747 7.50 -20.59 -0.63
C TYR A 747 7.47 -21.79 0.33
N ALA A 748 8.46 -21.87 1.23
CA ALA A 748 8.56 -22.93 2.24
C ALA A 748 7.42 -22.91 3.28
N LYS A 749 6.83 -21.74 3.57
CA LYS A 749 5.74 -21.60 4.54
C LYS A 749 4.37 -21.91 3.94
N GLU A 750 4.17 -21.61 2.65
CA GLU A 750 2.90 -21.84 1.97
C GLU A 750 2.74 -23.28 1.49
N ARG A 751 3.74 -23.80 0.74
CA ARG A 751 3.63 -25.08 0.04
C ARG A 751 4.06 -26.28 0.87
N CYS A 752 5.16 -26.19 1.63
CA CYS A 752 5.68 -27.33 2.40
C CYS A 752 4.97 -27.50 3.75
N ARG A 753 4.31 -28.65 3.93
CA ARG A 753 3.64 -29.04 5.18
C ARG A 753 4.16 -30.40 5.63
N PRO A 754 5.39 -30.44 6.20
CA PRO A 754 6.06 -31.70 6.50
C PRO A 754 5.26 -32.60 7.42
N LYS A 755 5.28 -33.90 7.12
CA LYS A 755 4.58 -34.93 7.88
C LYS A 755 5.57 -35.76 8.69
N LEU A 756 5.22 -35.98 9.94
CA LEU A 756 5.98 -36.82 10.87
C LEU A 756 5.61 -38.29 10.69
N TYR A 757 6.45 -39.04 9.98
CA TYR A 757 6.37 -40.49 9.85
C TYR A 757 7.67 -41.13 10.37
N GLN A 758 7.58 -42.34 10.93
CA GLN A 758 8.74 -43.17 11.32
C GLN A 758 9.77 -42.48 12.24
N ILE A 759 9.29 -41.69 13.23
CA ILE A 759 10.14 -41.11 14.27
C ILE A 759 10.63 -42.20 15.25
N ASP A 760 11.92 -42.15 15.62
CA ASP A 760 12.48 -42.86 16.77
C ASP A 760 11.94 -42.27 18.09
N GLN A 761 10.69 -42.59 18.42
CA GLN A 761 10.01 -42.10 19.63
C GLN A 761 10.82 -42.41 20.91
N ASP A 762 11.47 -43.59 20.93
CA ASP A 762 12.41 -44.02 21.96
C ASP A 762 13.60 -43.07 22.16
N LYS A 763 14.16 -42.50 21.08
CA LYS A 763 15.31 -41.59 21.15
C LYS A 763 14.91 -40.27 21.84
N VAL A 764 13.78 -39.71 21.43
CA VAL A 764 13.21 -38.48 22.02
C VAL A 764 12.75 -38.71 23.46
N ALA A 765 12.11 -39.85 23.76
CA ALA A 765 11.65 -40.19 25.11
C ALA A 765 12.81 -40.37 26.11
N ARG A 766 13.90 -41.04 25.69
CA ARG A 766 15.11 -41.20 26.52
C ARG A 766 15.77 -39.85 26.78
N LEU A 767 15.99 -39.05 25.72
CA LEU A 767 16.53 -37.69 25.83
C LEU A 767 15.74 -36.85 26.84
N PHE A 768 14.40 -36.83 26.73
CA PHE A 768 13.53 -36.08 27.63
C PHE A 768 13.62 -36.56 29.10
N ALA A 769 13.74 -37.87 29.32
CA ALA A 769 13.93 -38.43 30.66
C ALA A 769 15.29 -38.08 31.26
N ASP A 770 16.37 -38.17 30.47
CA ASP A 770 17.73 -37.81 30.88
C ASP A 770 17.85 -36.30 31.17
N MET A 771 17.36 -35.44 30.26
CA MET A 771 17.20 -34.00 30.44
C MET A 771 16.47 -33.64 31.75
N ARG A 772 15.31 -34.26 32.00
CA ARG A 772 14.50 -33.96 33.19
C ARG A 772 15.19 -34.42 34.49
N ARG A 773 15.90 -35.56 34.47
CA ARG A 773 16.72 -36.02 35.61
C ARG A 773 17.82 -35.01 35.94
N GLU A 774 18.48 -34.46 34.92
CA GLU A 774 19.64 -33.58 35.10
C GLU A 774 19.25 -32.14 35.45
N SER A 775 18.11 -31.62 34.96
CA SER A 775 17.51 -30.36 35.48
C SER A 775 17.24 -30.44 36.98
N LEU A 776 16.63 -31.54 37.45
CA LEU A 776 16.32 -31.75 38.87
C LEU A 776 17.59 -31.81 39.73
N ALA A 777 18.60 -32.56 39.30
CA ALA A 777 19.88 -32.67 40.01
C ALA A 777 20.67 -31.35 40.06
N THR A 778 20.50 -30.47 39.07
CA THR A 778 21.24 -29.20 38.96
C THR A 778 20.56 -28.04 39.72
N GLY A 779 19.33 -28.23 40.18
CA GLY A 779 18.49 -27.15 40.71
C GLY A 779 18.31 -26.06 39.66
N ALA A 780 17.88 -26.47 38.47
CA ALA A 780 17.82 -25.64 37.27
C ALA A 780 16.44 -25.66 36.61
N TYR A 781 16.31 -24.87 35.55
CA TYR A 781 15.10 -24.67 34.74
C TYR A 781 14.29 -25.98 34.53
N PRO A 782 13.01 -26.04 34.98
CA PRO A 782 12.22 -27.26 34.95
C PRO A 782 11.74 -27.57 33.53
N ILE A 783 12.22 -28.68 32.97
CA ILE A 783 11.85 -29.12 31.62
C ILE A 783 10.43 -29.69 31.63
N THR A 784 9.54 -29.07 30.85
CA THR A 784 8.13 -29.44 30.67
C THR A 784 7.88 -30.12 29.31
N VAL A 785 6.68 -30.68 29.12
CA VAL A 785 6.27 -31.32 27.86
C VAL A 785 6.35 -30.37 26.66
N ARG A 786 6.21 -29.05 26.86
CA ARG A 786 6.34 -28.04 25.79
C ARG A 786 7.72 -28.05 25.13
N HIS A 787 8.79 -28.47 25.82
CA HIS A 787 10.11 -28.62 25.21
C HIS A 787 10.22 -29.87 24.33
N LEU A 788 9.44 -30.92 24.61
CA LEU A 788 9.31 -32.06 23.71
C LEU A 788 8.56 -31.63 22.43
N GLU A 789 7.49 -30.85 22.58
CA GLU A 789 6.81 -30.22 21.44
C GLU A 789 7.75 -29.28 20.66
N ALA A 790 8.61 -28.51 21.33
CA ALA A 790 9.60 -27.64 20.71
C ALA A 790 10.57 -28.41 19.80
N ILE A 791 11.11 -29.56 20.25
CA ILE A 791 11.95 -30.43 19.42
C ILE A 791 11.20 -30.84 18.14
N MET A 792 9.92 -31.19 18.26
CA MET A 792 9.09 -31.57 17.10
C MET A 792 8.84 -30.39 16.15
N ARG A 793 8.57 -29.18 16.67
CA ARG A 793 8.44 -27.94 15.85
C ARG A 793 9.74 -27.62 15.11
N ILE A 794 10.88 -27.74 15.79
CA ILE A 794 12.21 -27.44 15.25
C ILE A 794 12.59 -28.44 14.16
N ALA A 795 12.30 -29.74 14.34
CA ALA A 795 12.50 -30.75 13.30
C ALA A 795 11.63 -30.52 12.06
N GLU A 796 10.41 -30.00 12.23
CA GLU A 796 9.55 -29.55 11.11
C GLU A 796 10.09 -28.30 10.41
N ALA A 797 10.63 -27.34 11.16
CA ALA A 797 11.25 -26.14 10.59
C ALA A 797 12.51 -26.49 9.78
N PHE A 798 13.39 -27.37 10.27
CA PHE A 798 14.51 -27.92 9.47
C PHE A 798 14.01 -28.66 8.21
N CYS A 799 12.93 -29.42 8.32
CA CYS A 799 12.32 -30.09 7.18
C CYS A 799 11.81 -29.10 6.10
N LYS A 800 11.21 -27.96 6.51
CA LYS A 800 10.87 -26.85 5.61
C LYS A 800 12.10 -26.16 5.01
N MET A 801 13.19 -26.00 5.77
CA MET A 801 14.45 -25.43 5.25
C MET A 801 15.03 -26.27 4.09
N ARG A 802 14.73 -27.57 4.04
CA ARG A 802 15.07 -28.47 2.92
C ARG A 802 13.96 -28.61 1.87
N LEU A 803 12.86 -27.87 1.98
CA LEU A 803 11.63 -27.99 1.18
C LEU A 803 11.12 -29.45 1.04
N SER A 804 11.20 -30.20 2.15
CA SER A 804 10.88 -31.62 2.20
C SER A 804 9.53 -31.85 2.89
N ASP A 805 8.70 -32.72 2.32
CA ASP A 805 7.42 -33.13 2.94
C ASP A 805 7.58 -34.22 4.03
N TYR A 806 8.80 -34.73 4.23
CA TYR A 806 9.10 -35.82 5.16
C TYR A 806 10.28 -35.46 6.07
N CYS A 807 10.01 -35.43 7.37
CA CYS A 807 11.03 -35.22 8.39
C CYS A 807 11.95 -36.45 8.47
N SER A 808 13.27 -36.24 8.45
CA SER A 808 14.28 -37.29 8.53
C SER A 808 14.87 -37.38 9.94
N ALA A 809 15.50 -38.51 10.27
CA ALA A 809 16.24 -38.65 11.52
C ALA A 809 17.33 -37.58 11.69
N GLN A 810 17.93 -37.09 10.60
CA GLN A 810 18.94 -36.03 10.63
C GLN A 810 18.35 -34.66 11.04
N ASP A 811 17.11 -34.35 10.64
CA ASP A 811 16.43 -33.12 11.09
C ASP A 811 16.10 -33.18 12.58
N ILE A 812 15.71 -34.37 13.07
CA ILE A 812 15.43 -34.62 14.48
C ILE A 812 16.72 -34.52 15.30
N ASP A 813 17.83 -35.09 14.82
CA ASP A 813 19.11 -35.02 15.52
C ASP A 813 19.69 -33.60 15.53
N ARG A 814 19.51 -32.82 14.46
CA ARG A 814 19.79 -31.37 14.45
C ARG A 814 18.87 -30.60 15.42
N ALA A 815 17.59 -30.96 15.54
CA ALA A 815 16.67 -30.37 16.51
C ALA A 815 17.04 -30.71 17.96
N ILE A 816 17.50 -31.93 18.21
CA ILE A 816 18.03 -32.37 19.49
C ILE A 816 19.31 -31.59 19.84
N ALA A 817 20.26 -31.44 18.90
CA ALA A 817 21.47 -30.65 19.12
C ALA A 817 21.14 -29.20 19.52
N VAL A 818 20.33 -28.48 18.72
CA VAL A 818 19.95 -27.08 19.01
C VAL A 818 19.27 -26.91 20.37
N THR A 819 18.39 -27.85 20.77
CA THR A 819 17.72 -27.78 22.08
C THR A 819 18.61 -28.20 23.25
N VAL A 820 19.52 -29.16 23.04
CA VAL A 820 20.59 -29.54 23.99
C VAL A 820 21.55 -28.38 24.22
N ASP A 821 22.03 -27.73 23.16
CA ASP A 821 23.00 -26.63 23.25
C ASP A 821 22.35 -25.37 23.83
N SER A 822 21.11 -25.04 23.45
CA SER A 822 20.30 -24.01 24.11
C SER A 822 20.20 -24.28 25.62
N PHE A 823 19.85 -25.51 26.02
CA PHE A 823 19.79 -25.91 27.43
C PHE A 823 21.17 -25.77 28.11
N ILE A 824 22.23 -26.32 27.55
CA ILE A 824 23.61 -26.24 28.07
C ILE A 824 24.12 -24.79 28.15
N SER A 825 23.66 -23.89 27.27
CA SER A 825 23.98 -22.45 27.30
C SER A 825 23.37 -21.72 28.50
N SER A 826 22.19 -22.14 28.97
CA SER A 826 21.50 -21.55 30.12
C SER A 826 22.15 -21.91 31.48
N GLN A 827 22.93 -23.00 31.51
CA GLN A 827 23.35 -23.64 32.76
C GLN A 827 24.57 -22.99 33.44
N LYS A 828 24.67 -23.28 34.75
CA LYS A 828 25.78 -22.88 35.63
C LYS A 828 27.11 -23.42 35.06
N VAL A 829 28.16 -22.61 35.04
CA VAL A 829 29.48 -22.97 34.47
C VAL A 829 30.08 -24.23 35.12
N SER A 830 29.86 -24.44 36.42
CA SER A 830 30.26 -25.66 37.16
C SER A 830 29.64 -26.94 36.58
N CYS A 831 28.36 -26.87 36.19
CA CYS A 831 27.60 -27.99 35.65
C CYS A 831 27.78 -28.14 34.13
N LYS A 832 28.07 -27.05 33.39
CA LYS A 832 28.23 -27.07 31.92
C LYS A 832 29.21 -28.16 31.45
N LYS A 833 30.34 -28.34 32.14
CA LYS A 833 31.37 -29.39 31.84
C LYS A 833 30.99 -30.81 32.25
N ALA A 834 29.89 -31.02 32.97
CA ALA A 834 29.34 -32.34 33.28
C ALA A 834 28.22 -32.68 32.27
N LEU A 835 27.26 -31.75 32.09
CA LEU A 835 26.14 -31.87 31.17
C LEU A 835 26.64 -32.09 29.73
N SER A 836 27.65 -31.33 29.26
CA SER A 836 28.21 -31.55 27.91
C SER A 836 28.83 -32.94 27.72
N ARG A 837 29.32 -33.59 28.77
CA ARG A 837 29.82 -34.98 28.71
C ARG A 837 28.72 -36.03 28.85
N ALA A 838 27.57 -35.70 29.44
CA ALA A 838 26.38 -36.55 29.43
C ALA A 838 25.72 -36.52 28.04
N PHE A 839 25.43 -35.32 27.52
CA PHE A 839 24.72 -35.11 26.26
C PHE A 839 25.57 -35.27 24.99
N ALA A 840 26.91 -35.37 25.09
CA ALA A 840 27.75 -35.72 23.93
C ALA A 840 27.30 -37.02 23.21
N LYS A 841 26.63 -37.94 23.91
CA LYS A 841 26.04 -39.17 23.36
C LYS A 841 24.80 -38.94 22.48
N HIS A 842 24.26 -37.73 22.48
CA HIS A 842 23.05 -37.32 21.76
C HIS A 842 23.35 -36.17 20.76
N SER A 843 24.62 -35.80 20.63
CA SER A 843 25.16 -34.71 19.80
C SER A 843 26.18 -35.25 18.76
N GLN A 844 26.25 -36.58 18.63
CA GLN A 844 27.05 -37.33 17.64
C GLN A 844 26.14 -38.20 16.77
#